data_AF-A0A7Z2VEY0-F1
#
_entry.id   AF-A0A7Z2VEY0-F1
#
_cell.length_a   1.000
_cell.length_b   1.000
_cell.length_c   1.000
_cell.angle_alpha   90.00
_cell.angle_beta   90.00
_cell.angle_gamma   90.00
#
_symmetry.space_group_name_H-M   'P 1'
#
loop_
_entity.id
_entity.type
_entity.pdbx_description
1 polymer ?
#
loop_
_entity_poly.entity_id
_entity_poly.type
_entity_poly.pdbx_seq_one_letter_code
_entity_poly.pdbx_strand_id
1 'polypeptide(L)'
;MEPVIAMHKTGTVTAESPYADGIEYVNGWLRWLDAGIELRLCSDDGDRAKLAERWENALRRAELRTSLSEQADVFLPLPYLKRVFGLTPLEVKIVFICLAIEVDRKYEASFEMLQEERGAIYPRRDLIASLVGGDEEERFQAVRALRDDGRLRRFFLREPSGARKYETTINRYCRLDERIVRFALDSAGLPAAMKRYASLVPPSAVPPAKLFHEDVHVKLRNWISRRSADSDFSETALLISLWGNEGSGKKTQMAHLGRYFDEPLLIVDMSKLPEEESEGPNALDNVFRETAIQQALPVLCGFLLQEDTESERKRKRELLERLSGISGIVFLLSEAPCRPIDLSSRIELEVEIPPLQDEQRTVAWRTLAESYEMEDSLDWDMLASRFLFNPGQITNALRTARSLSEWKQENGESTPIRWNVMVEACYKQLNHRLGTKSKRLSPKSRWEDLVLPGAQTRKLRHACNHIQYKHTVYGTWGFDRKLSYGTGVSLLFSGPPGTGKTMAAEIVAKELDMEIYKIDLSQIISKYIGETEKNLREIFDEAASSYAILFFDEADALFGKRSEVKDSHDKNANTEVAFLLQKMEEYRGISILATNYLQNMDEAFLRRINYVIRFSFPDEEQREAIWRGIFPRETPLDQGLDYGFLARKLPMSGGSIKNIALTAAFLASGSAETVGMKHIFKAYQYELDKTNRTISRDELAEYSHFFDEIHRP
;
A
#
# COMPACT_ATOMS: atom_id res chain seq x y z
N MET A 1 0.63 -24.42 -52.06
CA MET A 1 1.52 -24.08 -53.20
C MET A 1 0.67 -24.06 -54.46
N GLU A 2 0.16 -22.88 -54.82
CA GLU A 2 -0.28 -22.49 -56.16
C GLU A 2 -0.10 -20.96 -56.23
N PRO A 3 0.55 -20.41 -57.28
CA PRO A 3 0.81 -18.97 -57.34
C PRO A 3 -0.41 -18.23 -57.91
N VAL A 4 -0.87 -17.20 -57.20
CA VAL A 4 -1.87 -16.25 -57.71
C VAL A 4 -1.17 -15.32 -58.72
N ILE A 5 -1.42 -15.56 -60.00
CA ILE A 5 -0.93 -14.74 -61.11
C ILE A 5 -1.91 -13.57 -61.31
N ALA A 6 -1.53 -12.37 -60.89
CA ALA A 6 -2.18 -11.14 -61.32
C ALA A 6 -1.58 -10.70 -62.67
N MET A 7 -2.35 -10.90 -63.75
CA MET A 7 -1.98 -10.41 -65.09
C MET A 7 -2.18 -8.90 -65.19
N HIS A 8 -1.12 -8.13 -65.42
CA HIS A 8 -1.15 -6.91 -66.24
C HIS A 8 0.16 -6.71 -67.01
N LYS A 9 0.03 -6.10 -68.19
CA LYS A 9 0.92 -6.20 -69.35
C LYS A 9 2.31 -5.56 -69.13
N THR A 10 3.27 -6.16 -69.84
CA THR A 10 4.68 -5.76 -70.11
C THR A 10 5.68 -5.87 -68.95
N GLY A 11 6.65 -6.77 -69.10
CA GLY A 11 7.85 -6.90 -68.24
C GLY A 11 7.91 -8.22 -67.49
N THR A 12 8.95 -9.01 -67.72
CA THR A 12 9.29 -10.29 -67.08
C THR A 12 9.06 -10.31 -65.56
N VAL A 13 8.08 -11.11 -65.09
CA VAL A 13 7.85 -11.36 -63.66
C VAL A 13 8.86 -12.43 -63.20
N THR A 14 9.94 -12.01 -62.57
CA THR A 14 10.70 -12.90 -61.69
C THR A 14 9.80 -13.26 -60.50
N ALA A 15 9.61 -14.55 -60.22
CA ALA A 15 8.90 -15.00 -59.03
C ALA A 15 9.62 -14.49 -57.78
N GLU A 16 9.03 -13.51 -57.10
CA GLU A 16 9.56 -12.97 -55.84
C GLU A 16 9.22 -13.94 -54.70
N SER A 17 10.20 -14.29 -53.86
CA SER A 17 9.96 -15.04 -52.62
C SER A 17 9.71 -14.08 -51.45
N PRO A 18 9.03 -14.52 -50.37
CA PRO A 18 8.98 -13.76 -49.13
C PRO A 18 10.40 -13.46 -48.60
N TYR A 19 10.51 -12.48 -47.71
CA TYR A 19 11.72 -12.26 -46.91
C TYR A 19 11.86 -13.41 -45.90
N ALA A 20 13.07 -13.89 -45.70
CA ALA A 20 13.39 -14.95 -44.73
C ALA A 20 13.35 -14.42 -43.29
N ASP A 21 13.78 -13.18 -43.07
CA ASP A 21 13.84 -12.54 -41.76
C ASP A 21 13.78 -10.99 -41.87
N GLY A 22 13.81 -10.31 -40.72
CA GLY A 22 13.82 -8.85 -40.64
C GLY A 22 15.05 -8.19 -41.29
N ILE A 23 16.19 -8.89 -41.34
CA ILE A 23 17.43 -8.37 -41.95
C ILE A 23 17.29 -8.34 -43.47
N GLU A 24 16.77 -9.41 -44.07
CA GLU A 24 16.50 -9.46 -45.50
C GLU A 24 15.44 -8.42 -45.90
N TYR A 25 14.44 -8.20 -45.06
CA TYR A 25 13.44 -7.14 -45.23
C TYR A 25 14.08 -5.75 -45.29
N VAL A 26 14.92 -5.41 -44.30
CA VAL A 26 15.62 -4.12 -44.28
C VAL A 26 16.47 -3.95 -45.54
N ASN A 27 17.25 -4.97 -45.92
CA ASN A 27 18.07 -4.95 -47.12
C ASN A 27 17.26 -4.76 -48.41
N GLY A 28 16.07 -5.35 -48.51
CA GLY A 28 15.16 -5.16 -49.64
C GLY A 28 14.70 -3.72 -49.79
N TRP A 29 14.34 -3.08 -48.67
CA TRP A 29 13.92 -1.68 -48.63
C TRP A 29 15.09 -0.69 -48.81
N LEU A 30 16.32 -1.05 -48.41
CA LEU A 30 17.51 -0.22 -48.66
C LEU A 30 17.78 -0.04 -50.17
N ARG A 31 17.47 -1.06 -51.00
CA ARG A 31 17.58 -0.95 -52.46
C ARG A 31 16.63 0.09 -53.06
N TRP A 32 15.45 0.23 -52.47
CA TRP A 32 14.51 1.30 -52.85
C TRP A 32 15.08 2.67 -52.50
N LEU A 33 15.62 2.83 -51.28
CA LEU A 33 16.25 4.08 -50.87
C LEU A 33 17.47 4.45 -51.72
N ASP A 34 18.33 3.48 -52.03
CA ASP A 34 19.51 3.66 -52.88
C ASP A 34 19.11 4.18 -54.28
N ALA A 35 18.12 3.56 -54.92
CA ALA A 35 17.59 4.03 -56.21
C ALA A 35 16.97 5.44 -56.09
N GLY A 36 16.36 5.76 -54.94
CA GLY A 36 15.82 7.08 -54.65
C GLY A 36 16.91 8.14 -54.59
N ILE A 37 18.00 7.86 -53.85
CA ILE A 37 19.16 8.75 -53.70
C ILE A 37 19.86 8.96 -55.06
N GLU A 38 20.10 7.89 -55.83
CA GLU A 38 20.69 7.96 -57.17
C GLU A 38 19.88 8.89 -58.10
N LEU A 39 18.55 8.81 -58.06
CA LEU A 39 17.66 9.65 -58.86
C LEU A 39 17.79 11.15 -58.53
N ARG A 40 17.97 11.50 -57.25
CA ARG A 40 18.07 12.90 -56.81
C ARG A 40 19.47 13.50 -57.04
N LEU A 41 20.51 12.66 -57.05
CA LEU A 41 21.89 13.07 -57.38
C LEU A 41 22.14 13.20 -58.89
N CYS A 42 21.29 12.62 -59.73
CA CYS A 42 21.44 12.64 -61.19
C CYS A 42 21.09 14.02 -61.78
N SER A 43 22.01 14.60 -62.55
CA SER A 43 21.88 15.89 -63.24
C SER A 43 21.48 15.78 -64.72
N ASP A 44 21.47 14.57 -65.30
CA ASP A 44 21.11 14.32 -66.71
C ASP A 44 19.63 13.91 -66.83
N ASP A 45 18.85 14.70 -67.56
CA ASP A 45 17.41 14.47 -67.77
C ASP A 45 17.10 13.14 -68.49
N GLY A 46 18.01 12.62 -69.31
CA GLY A 46 17.83 11.36 -70.03
C GLY A 46 17.96 10.11 -69.14
N ASP A 47 18.84 10.16 -68.14
CA ASP A 47 19.05 9.07 -67.19
C ASP A 47 18.08 9.14 -66.00
N ARG A 48 17.54 10.32 -65.71
CA ARG A 48 16.49 10.53 -64.68
C ARG A 48 15.25 9.66 -64.90
N ALA A 49 14.77 9.55 -66.14
CA ALA A 49 13.58 8.74 -66.44
C ALA A 49 13.80 7.25 -66.14
N LYS A 50 14.98 6.70 -66.49
CA LYS A 50 15.34 5.30 -66.20
C LYS A 50 15.52 5.05 -64.70
N LEU A 51 16.12 6.01 -64.00
CA LEU A 51 16.29 5.93 -62.54
C LEU A 51 14.94 6.04 -61.80
N ALA A 52 14.00 6.83 -62.30
CA ALA A 52 12.64 6.93 -61.77
C ALA A 52 11.88 5.59 -61.92
N GLU A 53 11.96 4.97 -63.09
CA GLU A 53 11.38 3.64 -63.32
C GLU A 53 12.03 2.57 -62.42
N ARG A 54 13.36 2.62 -62.24
CA ARG A 54 14.07 1.72 -61.31
C ARG A 54 13.63 1.92 -59.86
N TRP A 55 13.40 3.17 -59.44
CA TRP A 55 12.94 3.50 -58.09
C TRP A 55 11.52 2.98 -57.83
N GLU A 56 10.59 3.19 -58.77
CA GLU A 56 9.23 2.64 -58.66
C GLU A 56 9.21 1.11 -58.65
N ASN A 57 10.01 0.47 -59.51
CA ASN A 57 10.10 -1.00 -59.55
C ASN A 57 10.69 -1.56 -58.27
N ALA A 58 11.70 -0.90 -57.68
CA ALA A 58 12.26 -1.28 -56.39
C ALA A 58 11.23 -1.16 -55.26
N LEU A 59 10.41 -0.11 -55.27
CA LEU A 59 9.31 0.07 -54.31
C LEU A 59 8.27 -1.04 -54.43
N ARG A 60 7.73 -1.27 -55.63
CA ARG A 60 6.73 -2.32 -55.88
C ARG A 60 7.23 -3.70 -55.46
N ARG A 61 8.51 -3.98 -55.74
CA ARG A 61 9.18 -5.21 -55.34
C ARG A 61 9.24 -5.35 -53.81
N ALA A 62 9.66 -4.30 -53.11
CA ALA A 62 9.76 -4.30 -51.66
C ALA A 62 8.37 -4.49 -51.00
N GLU A 63 7.35 -3.80 -51.51
CA GLU A 63 5.96 -3.92 -51.04
C GLU A 63 5.39 -5.32 -51.28
N LEU A 64 5.58 -5.88 -52.48
CA LEU A 64 5.11 -7.23 -52.83
C LEU A 64 5.74 -8.29 -51.92
N ARG A 65 7.06 -8.24 -51.72
CA ARG A 65 7.76 -9.17 -50.81
C ARG A 65 7.31 -9.00 -49.36
N THR A 66 7.00 -7.77 -48.94
CA THR A 66 6.46 -7.50 -47.59
C THR A 66 5.13 -8.20 -47.41
N SER A 67 4.19 -8.05 -48.36
CA SER A 67 2.90 -8.73 -48.31
C SER A 67 3.01 -10.26 -48.36
N LEU A 68 3.92 -10.81 -49.16
CA LEU A 68 4.20 -12.26 -49.19
C LEU A 68 4.75 -12.77 -47.85
N SER A 69 5.55 -11.96 -47.16
CA SER A 69 6.14 -12.32 -45.87
C SER A 69 5.11 -12.30 -44.74
N GLU A 70 4.20 -11.32 -44.76
CA GLU A 70 3.06 -11.28 -43.84
C GLU A 70 2.14 -12.49 -44.02
N GLN A 71 1.94 -12.96 -45.25
CA GLN A 71 1.18 -14.18 -45.55
C GLN A 71 1.92 -15.46 -45.10
N ALA A 72 3.25 -15.42 -45.08
CA ALA A 72 4.10 -16.52 -44.62
C ALA A 72 4.36 -16.49 -43.10
N ASP A 73 3.69 -15.60 -42.36
CA ASP A 73 3.83 -15.41 -40.91
C ASP A 73 5.26 -15.09 -40.44
N VAL A 74 6.06 -14.45 -41.31
CA VAL A 74 7.39 -13.97 -40.97
C VAL A 74 7.26 -12.66 -40.20
N PHE A 75 7.84 -12.59 -39.00
CA PHE A 75 7.81 -11.37 -38.20
C PHE A 75 8.67 -10.27 -38.82
N LEU A 76 8.02 -9.16 -39.19
CA LEU A 76 8.67 -7.98 -39.75
C LEU A 76 8.43 -6.77 -38.83
N PRO A 77 9.48 -6.10 -38.30
CA PRO A 77 9.32 -5.04 -37.31
C PRO A 77 8.52 -3.82 -37.78
N LEU A 78 8.76 -3.32 -39.00
CA LEU A 78 8.06 -2.12 -39.49
C LEU A 78 6.58 -2.38 -39.86
N PRO A 79 6.23 -3.49 -40.55
CA PRO A 79 4.83 -3.89 -40.72
C PRO A 79 4.11 -4.11 -39.39
N TYR A 80 4.80 -4.66 -38.39
CA TYR A 80 4.25 -4.77 -37.04
C TYR A 80 3.96 -3.38 -36.43
N LEU A 81 4.92 -2.46 -36.43
CA LEU A 81 4.72 -1.09 -35.93
C LEU A 81 3.60 -0.35 -36.70
N LYS A 82 3.47 -0.61 -38.01
CA LYS A 82 2.39 -0.08 -38.83
C LYS A 82 1.02 -0.50 -38.29
N ARG A 83 0.85 -1.78 -37.98
CA ARG A 83 -0.40 -2.34 -37.45
C ARG A 83 -0.70 -1.80 -36.05
N VAL A 84 0.29 -1.84 -35.17
CA VAL A 84 0.16 -1.48 -33.75
C VAL A 84 -0.14 0.01 -33.54
N PHE A 85 0.52 0.89 -34.28
CA PHE A 85 0.33 2.35 -34.15
C PHE A 85 -0.64 2.93 -35.20
N GLY A 86 -1.19 2.09 -36.08
CA GLY A 86 -2.05 2.51 -37.19
C GLY A 86 -1.35 3.49 -38.13
N LEU A 87 -0.09 3.21 -38.49
CA LEU A 87 0.67 4.07 -39.40
C LEU A 87 0.19 3.90 -40.85
N THR A 88 0.18 5.00 -41.58
CA THR A 88 -0.02 5.01 -43.02
C THR A 88 1.20 4.40 -43.74
N PRO A 89 1.04 3.88 -44.98
CA PRO A 89 2.19 3.42 -45.78
C PRO A 89 3.27 4.49 -45.94
N LEU A 90 2.86 5.75 -46.01
CA LEU A 90 3.75 6.90 -46.12
C LEU A 90 4.59 7.10 -44.84
N GLU A 91 3.97 7.00 -43.66
CA GLU A 91 4.68 7.09 -42.38
C GLU A 91 5.70 5.95 -42.18
N VAL A 92 5.41 4.75 -42.69
CA VAL A 92 6.38 3.64 -42.66
C VAL A 92 7.62 3.94 -43.51
N LYS A 93 7.44 4.54 -44.71
CA LYS A 93 8.56 4.99 -45.56
C LYS A 93 9.41 6.04 -44.83
N ILE A 94 8.79 6.98 -44.14
CA ILE A 94 9.48 8.00 -43.33
C ILE A 94 10.34 7.34 -42.25
N VAL A 95 9.76 6.43 -41.46
CA VAL A 95 10.47 5.71 -40.40
C VAL A 95 11.64 4.91 -40.98
N PHE A 96 11.47 4.29 -42.15
CA PHE A 96 12.53 3.54 -42.83
C PHE A 96 13.71 4.42 -43.26
N ILE A 97 13.44 5.61 -43.84
CA ILE A 97 14.51 6.55 -44.23
C ILE A 97 15.35 6.95 -43.02
N CYS A 98 14.71 7.23 -41.88
CA CYS A 98 15.41 7.54 -40.64
C CYS A 98 16.16 6.34 -40.05
N LEU A 99 15.70 5.11 -40.29
CA LEU A 99 16.37 3.88 -39.85
C LEU A 99 17.64 3.59 -40.66
N ALA A 100 17.70 3.99 -41.93
CA ALA A 100 18.79 3.64 -42.85
C ALA A 100 20.19 4.02 -42.33
N ILE A 101 20.33 5.19 -41.68
CA ILE A 101 21.62 5.65 -41.09
C ILE A 101 22.10 4.70 -39.99
N GLU A 102 21.18 4.15 -39.21
CA GLU A 102 21.50 3.25 -38.09
C GLU A 102 21.89 1.84 -38.59
N VAL A 103 21.61 1.53 -39.86
CA VAL A 103 21.91 0.24 -40.50
C VAL A 103 23.23 0.28 -41.28
N ASP A 104 23.47 1.35 -42.06
CA ASP A 104 24.68 1.48 -42.88
C ASP A 104 25.18 2.93 -42.90
N ARG A 105 26.47 3.10 -42.57
CA ARG A 105 27.15 4.39 -42.53
C ARG A 105 27.17 5.10 -43.89
N LYS A 106 27.01 4.38 -45.02
CA LYS A 106 26.97 5.01 -46.37
C LYS A 106 25.92 6.12 -46.48
N TYR A 107 24.81 6.00 -45.74
CA TYR A 107 23.72 6.97 -45.77
C TYR A 107 24.07 8.31 -45.09
N GLU A 108 25.03 8.33 -44.15
CA GLU A 108 25.55 9.58 -43.59
C GLU A 108 26.12 10.47 -44.71
N ALA A 109 26.96 9.88 -45.57
CA ALA A 109 27.58 10.58 -46.68
C ALA A 109 26.56 10.96 -47.77
N SER A 110 25.58 10.09 -48.05
CA SER A 110 24.54 10.38 -49.04
C SER A 110 23.63 11.54 -48.61
N PHE A 111 23.25 11.62 -47.34
CA PHE A 111 22.41 12.70 -46.84
C PHE A 111 23.17 14.02 -46.69
N GLU A 112 24.45 13.98 -46.33
CA GLU A 112 25.31 15.16 -46.33
C GLU A 112 25.41 15.77 -47.74
N MET A 113 25.58 14.92 -48.75
CA MET A 113 25.66 15.34 -50.16
C MET A 113 24.33 15.93 -50.67
N LEU A 114 23.20 15.28 -50.38
CA LEU A 114 21.88 15.71 -50.85
C LEU A 114 21.37 17.01 -50.21
N GLN A 115 21.83 17.33 -48.99
CA GLN A 115 21.39 18.52 -48.25
C GLN A 115 22.35 19.71 -48.39
N GLU A 116 23.46 19.52 -49.11
CA GLU A 116 24.51 20.52 -49.36
C GLU A 116 25.08 21.18 -48.07
N GLU A 117 25.04 20.46 -46.94
CA GLU A 117 25.47 20.96 -45.64
C GLU A 117 26.46 20.01 -44.97
N ARG A 118 27.69 20.50 -44.73
CA ARG A 118 28.73 19.68 -44.10
C ARG A 118 28.38 19.29 -42.66
N GLY A 119 28.48 18.00 -42.36
CA GLY A 119 28.14 17.42 -41.06
C GLY A 119 26.65 17.14 -40.84
N ALA A 120 25.78 17.35 -41.84
CA ALA A 120 24.35 17.06 -41.77
C ALA A 120 24.06 15.55 -41.98
N ILE A 121 24.41 14.72 -41.00
CA ILE A 121 24.29 13.26 -41.09
C ILE A 121 22.85 12.73 -40.98
N TYR A 122 21.94 13.50 -40.38
CA TYR A 122 20.52 13.14 -40.26
C TYR A 122 19.70 13.80 -41.39
N PRO A 123 18.63 13.16 -41.88
CA PRO A 123 17.79 13.74 -42.91
C PRO A 123 16.90 14.84 -42.32
N ARG A 124 16.79 15.96 -43.03
CA ARG A 124 15.80 17.01 -42.78
C ARG A 124 14.41 16.59 -43.26
N ARG A 125 13.38 17.24 -42.72
CA ARG A 125 11.98 16.97 -43.11
C ARG A 125 11.72 17.22 -44.60
N ASP A 126 12.39 18.18 -45.22
CA ASP A 126 12.31 18.43 -46.67
C ASP A 126 12.91 17.29 -47.49
N LEU A 127 14.10 16.80 -47.08
CA LEU A 127 14.76 15.66 -47.73
C LEU A 127 13.87 14.41 -47.64
N ILE A 128 13.34 14.11 -46.45
CA ILE A 128 12.41 13.00 -46.26
C ILE A 128 11.21 13.14 -47.20
N ALA A 129 10.57 14.31 -47.23
CA ALA A 129 9.40 14.54 -48.08
C ALA A 129 9.72 14.35 -49.58
N SER A 130 10.95 14.67 -50.00
CA SER A 130 11.41 14.46 -51.39
C SER A 130 11.78 13.00 -51.73
N LEU A 131 12.16 12.20 -50.73
CA LEU A 131 12.55 10.79 -50.91
C LEU A 131 11.36 9.84 -50.81
N VAL A 132 10.30 10.22 -50.10
CA VAL A 132 9.10 9.38 -49.89
C VAL A 132 8.17 9.39 -51.11
N GLY A 133 8.07 10.51 -51.82
CA GLY A 133 7.13 10.69 -52.93
C GLY A 133 7.71 11.31 -54.18
N GLY A 134 7.06 11.05 -55.31
CA GLY A 134 7.40 11.59 -56.63
C GLY A 134 6.51 12.76 -57.08
N ASP A 135 5.31 12.88 -56.49
CA ASP A 135 4.32 13.91 -56.80
C ASP A 135 4.20 14.98 -55.68
N GLU A 136 3.56 16.11 -56.00
CA GLU A 136 3.38 17.21 -55.04
C GLU A 136 2.43 16.83 -53.88
N GLU A 137 1.49 15.91 -54.10
CA GLU A 137 0.50 15.49 -53.10
C GLU A 137 1.14 14.60 -52.02
N GLU A 138 1.91 13.57 -52.38
CA GLU A 138 2.65 12.73 -51.42
C GLU A 138 3.65 13.56 -50.62
N ARG A 139 4.30 14.55 -51.26
CA ARG A 139 5.19 15.48 -50.57
C ARG A 139 4.44 16.29 -49.51
N PHE A 140 3.22 16.78 -49.83
CA PHE A 140 2.39 17.50 -48.87
C PHE A 140 1.92 16.60 -47.71
N GLN A 141 1.51 15.36 -48.00
CA GLN A 141 1.14 14.38 -46.98
C GLN A 141 2.33 14.01 -46.07
N ALA A 142 3.54 13.91 -46.63
CA ALA A 142 4.75 13.66 -45.85
C ALA A 142 5.06 14.82 -44.89
N VAL A 143 4.95 16.07 -45.34
CA VAL A 143 5.10 17.24 -44.47
C VAL A 143 4.03 17.25 -43.37
N ARG A 144 2.80 16.85 -43.68
CA ARG A 144 1.71 16.73 -42.69
C ARG A 144 1.98 15.63 -41.66
N ALA A 145 2.52 14.49 -42.06
CA ALA A 145 2.91 13.40 -41.15
C ALA A 145 4.06 13.79 -40.21
N LEU A 146 4.95 14.67 -40.67
CA LEU A 146 6.11 15.17 -39.93
C LEU A 146 5.81 16.41 -39.06
N ARG A 147 4.55 16.72 -38.76
CA ARG A 147 4.20 17.83 -37.87
C ARG A 147 4.62 17.56 -36.42
N ASP A 148 4.81 18.64 -35.66
CA ASP A 148 5.24 18.56 -34.27
C ASP A 148 4.18 17.91 -33.33
N ASP A 149 2.90 17.97 -33.71
CA ASP A 149 1.77 17.32 -33.03
C ASP A 149 1.43 15.93 -33.59
N GLY A 150 2.19 15.43 -34.57
CA GLY A 150 1.95 14.17 -35.24
C GLY A 150 2.35 12.92 -34.44
N ARG A 151 1.76 11.76 -34.77
CA ARG A 151 2.07 10.45 -34.16
C ARG A 151 3.55 10.08 -34.30
N LEU A 152 4.15 10.37 -35.46
CA LEU A 152 5.56 10.14 -35.71
C LEU A 152 6.45 10.93 -34.76
N ARG A 153 6.18 12.22 -34.54
CA ARG A 153 6.95 13.04 -33.59
C ARG A 153 6.80 12.55 -32.16
N ARG A 154 5.59 12.13 -31.78
CA ARG A 154 5.28 11.63 -30.45
C ARG A 154 6.05 10.34 -30.11
N PHE A 155 5.93 9.31 -30.95
CA PHE A 155 6.43 7.96 -30.61
C PHE A 155 7.76 7.57 -31.29
N PHE A 156 8.06 8.11 -32.48
CA PHE A 156 9.12 7.58 -33.35
C PHE A 156 10.30 8.54 -33.55
N LEU A 157 10.07 9.85 -33.65
CA LEU A 157 11.07 10.82 -34.10
C LEU A 157 11.54 11.76 -32.98
N ARG A 158 12.83 12.07 -33.00
CA ARG A 158 13.56 12.99 -32.12
C ARG A 158 14.30 14.03 -32.94
N GLU A 159 14.59 15.16 -32.30
CA GLU A 159 15.47 16.18 -32.86
C GLU A 159 16.87 16.00 -32.24
N PRO A 160 17.95 16.06 -33.03
CA PRO A 160 19.30 15.99 -32.50
C PRO A 160 19.62 17.22 -31.63
N SER A 161 20.41 17.01 -30.58
CA SER A 161 20.82 18.03 -29.61
C SER A 161 21.47 19.23 -30.31
N GLY A 162 21.02 20.45 -30.00
CA GLY A 162 21.55 21.70 -30.58
C GLY A 162 20.75 22.29 -31.75
N ALA A 163 19.53 21.80 -32.02
CA ALA A 163 18.63 22.37 -33.02
C ALA A 163 18.39 23.88 -32.76
N ARG A 164 18.54 24.72 -33.81
CA ARG A 164 18.35 26.16 -33.69
C ARG A 164 16.86 26.46 -33.50
N LYS A 165 16.51 27.13 -32.39
CA LYS A 165 15.13 27.50 -32.00
C LYS A 165 14.29 28.26 -33.05
N TYR A 166 14.91 28.76 -34.13
CA TYR A 166 14.29 29.62 -35.14
C TYR A 166 14.26 29.03 -36.55
N GLU A 167 14.47 27.72 -36.72
CA GLU A 167 14.36 27.07 -38.03
C GLU A 167 12.90 26.79 -38.42
N THR A 168 12.61 26.95 -39.71
CA THR A 168 11.32 26.55 -40.29
C THR A 168 11.10 25.05 -40.09
N THR A 169 9.84 24.63 -39.94
CA THR A 169 9.49 23.22 -39.69
C THR A 169 10.15 22.28 -40.68
N ILE A 170 10.25 22.67 -41.96
CA ILE A 170 10.81 21.84 -43.02
C ILE A 170 12.33 21.62 -42.90
N ASN A 171 13.05 22.55 -42.26
CA ASN A 171 14.51 22.53 -42.17
C ASN A 171 15.03 21.78 -40.94
N ARG A 172 14.13 21.25 -40.10
CA ARG A 172 14.51 20.51 -38.89
C ARG A 172 14.96 19.10 -39.23
N TYR A 173 15.97 18.62 -38.51
CA TYR A 173 16.48 17.26 -38.60
C TYR A 173 15.55 16.25 -37.92
N CYS A 174 15.48 15.05 -38.48
CA CYS A 174 14.75 13.92 -37.92
C CYS A 174 15.68 12.75 -37.60
N ARG A 175 15.71 12.36 -36.34
CA ARG A 175 16.39 11.16 -35.85
C ARG A 175 15.36 10.16 -35.33
N LEU A 176 15.56 8.87 -35.59
CA LEU A 176 14.71 7.83 -35.01
C LEU A 176 15.03 7.65 -33.51
N ASP A 177 14.01 7.46 -32.69
CA ASP A 177 14.20 7.16 -31.26
C ASP A 177 14.95 5.83 -31.10
N GLU A 178 15.95 5.82 -30.22
CA GLU A 178 16.82 4.66 -29.98
C GLU A 178 16.01 3.39 -29.64
N ARG A 179 14.86 3.51 -28.98
CA ARG A 179 13.98 2.37 -28.70
C ARG A 179 13.42 1.75 -29.97
N ILE A 180 13.01 2.56 -30.94
CA ILE A 180 12.48 2.07 -32.21
C ILE A 180 13.59 1.44 -33.04
N VAL A 181 14.79 2.03 -33.05
CA VAL A 181 15.98 1.43 -33.69
C VAL A 181 16.26 0.05 -33.08
N ARG A 182 16.35 -0.05 -31.76
CA ARG A 182 16.57 -1.32 -31.05
C ARG A 182 15.45 -2.34 -31.28
N PHE A 183 14.20 -1.90 -31.41
CA PHE A 183 13.09 -2.78 -31.75
C PHE A 183 13.20 -3.31 -33.18
N ALA A 184 13.54 -2.44 -34.12
CA ALA A 184 13.71 -2.79 -35.53
C ALA A 184 14.89 -3.73 -35.77
N LEU A 185 15.92 -3.68 -34.93
CA LEU A 185 17.16 -4.44 -35.11
C LEU A 185 17.23 -5.76 -34.33
N ASP A 186 16.90 -5.82 -33.03
CA ASP A 186 17.16 -7.08 -32.28
C ASP A 186 16.52 -7.21 -30.87
N SER A 187 15.52 -6.38 -30.48
CA SER A 187 15.04 -6.43 -29.08
C SER A 187 13.53 -6.32 -28.86
N ALA A 188 12.96 -7.44 -28.39
CA ALA A 188 11.59 -7.57 -27.91
C ALA A 188 11.43 -7.27 -26.39
N GLY A 189 12.50 -6.97 -25.66
CA GLY A 189 12.46 -6.79 -24.21
C GLY A 189 12.17 -5.36 -23.73
N LEU A 190 11.65 -5.23 -22.50
CA LEU A 190 11.44 -3.93 -21.85
C LEU A 190 12.78 -3.17 -21.67
N PRO A 191 12.85 -1.87 -22.02
CA PRO A 191 14.07 -1.08 -21.89
C PRO A 191 14.60 -1.03 -20.44
N ALA A 192 15.92 -1.08 -20.27
CA ALA A 192 16.56 -1.08 -18.95
C ALA A 192 16.19 0.15 -18.10
N ALA A 193 16.02 1.32 -18.73
CA ALA A 193 15.55 2.54 -18.08
C ALA A 193 14.12 2.40 -17.52
N MET A 194 13.25 1.68 -18.23
CA MET A 194 11.85 1.49 -17.83
C MET A 194 11.70 0.46 -16.71
N LYS A 195 12.60 -0.52 -16.58
CA LYS A 195 12.55 -1.54 -15.51
C LYS A 195 12.53 -0.97 -14.08
N ARG A 196 12.89 0.31 -13.90
CA ARG A 196 12.84 1.01 -12.61
C ARG A 196 11.42 1.41 -12.18
N TYR A 197 10.53 1.67 -13.13
CA TYR A 197 9.18 2.17 -12.89
C TYR A 197 8.09 1.36 -13.60
N ALA A 198 8.44 0.42 -14.47
CA ALA A 198 7.51 -0.42 -15.21
C ALA A 198 7.94 -1.90 -15.15
N SER A 199 6.94 -2.79 -15.06
CA SER A 199 7.12 -4.23 -15.09
C SER A 199 6.14 -4.87 -16.06
N LEU A 200 6.66 -5.68 -16.99
CA LEU A 200 5.87 -6.45 -17.94
C LEU A 200 5.51 -7.81 -17.31
N VAL A 201 4.21 -8.11 -17.21
CA VAL A 201 3.68 -9.36 -16.67
C VAL A 201 3.01 -10.13 -17.81
N PRO A 202 3.61 -11.23 -18.29
CA PRO A 202 3.00 -12.03 -19.34
C PRO A 202 1.83 -12.88 -18.77
N PRO A 203 0.82 -13.23 -19.59
CA PRO A 203 -0.33 -14.04 -19.18
C PRO A 203 0.07 -15.38 -18.52
N SER A 204 1.14 -15.99 -19.03
CA SER A 204 1.67 -17.27 -18.58
C SER A 204 2.31 -17.23 -17.19
N ALA A 205 2.83 -16.09 -16.76
CA ALA A 205 3.47 -15.93 -15.45
C ALA A 205 2.48 -15.84 -14.29
N VAL A 206 1.19 -15.58 -14.58
CA VAL A 206 0.16 -15.45 -13.56
C VAL A 206 -0.34 -16.86 -13.20
N PRO A 207 -0.09 -17.37 -11.98
CA PRO A 207 -0.59 -18.67 -11.59
C PRO A 207 -2.13 -18.65 -11.60
N PRO A 208 -2.80 -19.80 -11.81
CA PRO A 208 -4.23 -19.95 -11.54
C PRO A 208 -4.45 -19.96 -10.01
N ALA A 209 -4.13 -18.84 -9.35
CA ALA A 209 -4.34 -18.67 -7.92
C ALA A 209 -5.82 -18.42 -7.62
N LYS A 210 -6.26 -18.77 -6.41
CA LYS A 210 -7.57 -18.38 -5.88
C LYS A 210 -7.62 -16.85 -5.79
N LEU A 211 -8.61 -16.26 -6.41
CA LEU A 211 -8.75 -14.83 -6.55
C LEU A 211 -9.73 -14.33 -5.48
N PHE A 212 -9.30 -13.41 -4.62
CA PHE A 212 -10.21 -12.80 -3.65
C PHE A 212 -11.13 -11.80 -4.35
N HIS A 213 -12.40 -11.75 -3.94
CA HIS A 213 -13.44 -10.97 -4.63
C HIS A 213 -13.72 -11.45 -6.06
N GLU A 214 -13.96 -12.76 -6.24
CA GLU A 214 -14.31 -13.36 -7.55
C GLU A 214 -15.51 -12.66 -8.22
N ASP A 215 -16.51 -12.23 -7.44
CA ASP A 215 -17.68 -11.52 -7.95
C ASP A 215 -17.30 -10.22 -8.69
N VAL A 216 -16.35 -9.46 -8.15
CA VAL A 216 -15.86 -8.22 -8.76
C VAL A 216 -15.14 -8.55 -10.06
N HIS A 217 -14.31 -9.58 -10.05
CA HIS A 217 -13.58 -10.03 -11.22
C HIS A 217 -14.50 -10.49 -12.36
N VAL A 218 -15.51 -11.30 -12.05
CA VAL A 218 -16.50 -11.80 -13.02
C VAL A 218 -17.31 -10.65 -13.60
N LYS A 219 -17.76 -9.70 -12.76
CA LYS A 219 -18.48 -8.51 -13.23
C LYS A 219 -17.63 -7.66 -14.18
N LEU A 220 -16.39 -7.40 -13.81
CA LEU A 220 -15.48 -6.57 -14.61
C LEU A 220 -15.12 -7.26 -15.93
N ARG A 221 -14.83 -8.56 -15.90
CA ARG A 221 -14.62 -9.39 -17.10
C ARG A 221 -15.82 -9.31 -18.05
N ASN A 222 -17.02 -9.57 -17.55
CA ASN A 222 -18.25 -9.57 -18.36
C ASN A 222 -18.53 -8.18 -18.94
N TRP A 223 -18.23 -7.12 -18.19
CA TRP A 223 -18.41 -5.75 -18.67
C TRP A 223 -17.44 -5.44 -19.81
N ILE A 224 -16.14 -5.75 -19.65
CA ILE A 224 -15.13 -5.54 -20.70
C ILE A 224 -15.51 -6.31 -21.97
N SER A 225 -15.86 -7.60 -21.86
CA SER A 225 -16.22 -8.43 -23.03
C SER A 225 -17.44 -7.91 -23.79
N ARG A 226 -18.42 -7.31 -23.10
CA ARG A 226 -19.58 -6.69 -23.76
C ARG A 226 -19.18 -5.39 -24.45
N ARG A 227 -18.37 -4.59 -23.77
CA ARG A 227 -17.99 -3.25 -24.23
C ARG A 227 -17.02 -3.32 -25.41
N SER A 228 -16.12 -4.30 -25.45
CA SER A 228 -15.24 -4.58 -26.60
C SER A 228 -15.98 -5.07 -27.85
N ALA A 229 -17.25 -5.46 -27.73
CA ALA A 229 -18.06 -5.97 -28.85
C ALA A 229 -18.86 -4.87 -29.57
N ASP A 230 -19.03 -3.69 -28.98
CA ASP A 230 -19.63 -2.56 -29.71
C ASP A 230 -18.59 -1.98 -30.70
N SER A 231 -19.02 -1.52 -31.86
CA SER A 231 -18.15 -1.06 -32.96
C SER A 231 -17.76 0.42 -32.89
N ASP A 232 -18.29 1.20 -31.95
CA ASP A 232 -17.99 2.64 -31.78
C ASP A 232 -16.62 2.93 -31.12
N PHE A 233 -15.76 1.91 -31.01
CA PHE A 233 -14.58 1.89 -30.15
C PHE A 233 -13.28 2.42 -30.77
N SER A 234 -13.33 3.13 -31.89
CA SER A 234 -12.12 3.34 -32.70
C SER A 234 -11.25 4.54 -32.33
N GLU A 235 -11.72 5.50 -31.51
CA GLU A 235 -11.02 6.80 -31.38
C GLU A 235 -10.54 7.20 -29.97
N THR A 236 -11.07 6.62 -28.88
CA THR A 236 -10.75 7.06 -27.52
C THR A 236 -10.43 5.93 -26.56
N ALA A 237 -9.36 6.09 -25.79
CA ALA A 237 -8.98 5.17 -24.71
C ALA A 237 -10.06 5.09 -23.62
N LEU A 238 -10.42 3.87 -23.24
CA LEU A 238 -11.38 3.59 -22.17
C LEU A 238 -10.64 3.49 -20.83
N LEU A 239 -11.03 4.34 -19.88
CA LEU A 239 -10.36 4.46 -18.59
C LEU A 239 -11.18 3.72 -17.51
N ILE A 240 -10.59 2.68 -16.92
CA ILE A 240 -11.20 1.91 -15.83
C ILE A 240 -10.40 2.16 -14.54
N SER A 241 -11.07 2.66 -13.51
CA SER A 241 -10.48 2.91 -12.20
C SER A 241 -10.84 1.80 -11.22
N LEU A 242 -9.84 1.18 -10.60
CA LEU A 242 -10.02 0.29 -9.44
C LEU A 242 -9.36 0.90 -8.21
N TRP A 243 -10.15 1.05 -7.16
CA TRP A 243 -9.68 1.65 -5.92
C TRP A 243 -9.93 0.77 -4.70
N GLY A 244 -9.15 1.01 -3.65
CA GLY A 244 -9.17 0.26 -2.40
C GLY A 244 -7.80 0.31 -1.71
N ASN A 245 -7.76 -0.04 -0.44
CA ASN A 245 -6.54 0.08 0.38
C ASN A 245 -5.33 -0.66 -0.25
N GLU A 246 -4.12 -0.19 0.05
CA GLU A 246 -2.89 -0.86 -0.38
C GLU A 246 -2.89 -2.34 0.08
N GLY A 247 -2.53 -3.27 -0.81
CA GLY A 247 -2.56 -4.70 -0.51
C GLY A 247 -3.92 -5.40 -0.66
N SER A 248 -4.99 -4.68 -1.04
CA SER A 248 -6.32 -5.25 -1.32
C SER A 248 -6.38 -6.26 -2.48
N GLY A 249 -5.32 -6.40 -3.28
CA GLY A 249 -5.27 -7.34 -4.41
C GLY A 249 -5.60 -6.73 -5.77
N LYS A 250 -5.67 -5.39 -5.89
CA LYS A 250 -5.89 -4.67 -7.17
C LYS A 250 -4.98 -5.16 -8.32
N LYS A 251 -3.68 -5.31 -8.07
CA LYS A 251 -2.72 -5.80 -9.08
C LYS A 251 -2.99 -7.25 -9.49
N THR A 252 -3.36 -8.10 -8.53
CA THR A 252 -3.73 -9.49 -8.76
C THR A 252 -4.99 -9.59 -9.62
N GLN A 253 -6.00 -8.76 -9.34
CA GLN A 253 -7.20 -8.66 -10.18
C GLN A 253 -6.85 -8.36 -11.64
N MET A 254 -5.97 -7.37 -11.87
CA MET A 254 -5.52 -7.04 -13.23
C MET A 254 -4.75 -8.20 -13.86
N ALA A 255 -3.80 -8.81 -13.14
CA ALA A 255 -3.02 -9.95 -13.60
C ALA A 255 -3.90 -11.11 -14.12
N HIS A 256 -4.97 -11.43 -13.40
CA HIS A 256 -5.91 -12.46 -13.82
C HIS A 256 -6.79 -12.05 -15.01
N LEU A 257 -7.08 -10.75 -15.19
CA LEU A 257 -7.77 -10.26 -16.39
C LEU A 257 -6.87 -10.38 -17.62
N GLY A 258 -5.61 -9.96 -17.52
CA GLY A 258 -4.63 -10.13 -18.60
C GLY A 258 -4.49 -11.59 -18.99
N ARG A 259 -4.44 -12.51 -18.01
CA ARG A 259 -4.47 -13.96 -18.27
C ARG A 259 -5.75 -14.43 -18.98
N TYR A 260 -6.92 -13.88 -18.63
CA TYR A 260 -8.19 -14.27 -19.25
C TYR A 260 -8.30 -13.80 -20.71
N PHE A 261 -7.83 -12.60 -21.01
CA PHE A 261 -7.81 -12.05 -22.37
C PHE A 261 -6.58 -12.49 -23.19
N ASP A 262 -5.65 -13.23 -22.58
CA ASP A 262 -4.34 -13.59 -23.14
C ASP A 262 -3.50 -12.36 -23.56
N GLU A 263 -3.65 -11.26 -22.82
CA GLU A 263 -2.96 -10.01 -23.05
C GLU A 263 -1.94 -9.74 -21.92
N PRO A 264 -0.67 -9.44 -22.24
CA PRO A 264 0.32 -9.05 -21.24
C PRO A 264 -0.07 -7.73 -20.56
N LEU A 265 0.43 -7.51 -19.35
CA LEU A 265 0.21 -6.25 -18.63
C LEU A 265 1.50 -5.47 -18.50
N LEU A 266 1.43 -4.17 -18.73
CA LEU A 266 2.50 -3.26 -18.36
C LEU A 266 2.09 -2.49 -17.10
N ILE A 267 2.56 -2.96 -15.94
CA ILE A 267 2.29 -2.31 -14.67
C ILE A 267 3.31 -1.19 -14.48
N VAL A 268 2.83 0.06 -14.35
CA VAL A 268 3.66 1.26 -14.24
C VAL A 268 3.40 1.94 -12.89
N ASP A 269 4.47 2.25 -12.18
CA ASP A 269 4.43 3.02 -10.94
C ASP A 269 4.64 4.51 -11.24
N MET A 270 3.54 5.27 -11.21
CA MET A 270 3.53 6.69 -11.54
C MET A 270 4.36 7.54 -10.56
N SER A 271 4.57 7.06 -9.34
CA SER A 271 5.38 7.77 -8.34
C SER A 271 6.87 7.79 -8.69
N LYS A 272 7.33 6.78 -9.47
CA LYS A 272 8.74 6.59 -9.85
C LYS A 272 9.07 7.07 -11.26
N LEU A 273 8.12 7.72 -11.94
CA LEU A 273 8.38 8.28 -13.26
C LEU A 273 9.41 9.42 -13.17
N PRO A 274 10.41 9.45 -14.07
CA PRO A 274 11.37 10.54 -14.11
C PRO A 274 10.66 11.86 -14.46
N GLU A 275 11.12 12.96 -13.86
CA GLU A 275 10.66 14.31 -14.21
C GLU A 275 11.18 14.69 -15.62
N GLU A 276 10.41 15.52 -16.34
CA GLU A 276 10.66 15.86 -17.74
C GLU A 276 12.07 16.42 -17.97
N GLU A 277 12.83 15.80 -18.87
CA GLU A 277 14.01 16.43 -19.48
C GLU A 277 13.55 17.33 -20.65
N SER A 278 14.06 18.55 -20.74
CA SER A 278 13.65 19.55 -21.75
C SER A 278 13.87 19.14 -23.20
N GLU A 279 14.64 18.08 -23.45
CA GLU A 279 15.00 17.58 -24.80
C GLU A 279 14.57 16.11 -25.04
N GLY A 280 13.99 15.43 -24.04
CA GLY A 280 13.65 14.00 -24.09
C GLY A 280 12.15 13.72 -24.30
N PRO A 281 11.77 12.51 -24.75
CA PRO A 281 10.36 12.13 -24.79
C PRO A 281 9.78 12.02 -23.40
N ASN A 282 8.54 12.50 -23.28
CA ASN A 282 7.76 12.40 -22.06
C ASN A 282 7.69 10.94 -21.60
N ALA A 283 7.88 10.70 -20.31
CA ALA A 283 7.94 9.35 -19.74
C ALA A 283 6.63 8.56 -19.98
N LEU A 284 5.47 9.23 -20.04
CA LEU A 284 4.19 8.60 -20.35
C LEU A 284 4.08 8.19 -21.81
N ASP A 285 4.62 8.97 -22.74
CA ASP A 285 4.65 8.58 -24.16
C ASP A 285 5.55 7.36 -24.37
N ASN A 286 6.62 7.21 -23.58
CA ASN A 286 7.44 5.99 -23.58
C ASN A 286 6.67 4.78 -23.05
N VAL A 287 5.87 4.96 -21.99
CA VAL A 287 4.96 3.93 -21.46
C VAL A 287 3.97 3.50 -22.52
N PHE A 288 3.23 4.43 -23.12
CA PHE A 288 2.21 4.13 -24.10
C PHE A 288 2.78 3.47 -25.37
N ARG A 289 3.95 3.94 -25.81
CA ARG A 289 4.71 3.31 -26.89
C ARG A 289 5.06 1.86 -26.56
N GLU A 290 5.57 1.60 -25.36
CA GLU A 290 5.96 0.26 -24.97
C GLU A 290 4.76 -0.66 -24.82
N THR A 291 3.63 -0.19 -24.26
CA THR A 291 2.38 -0.97 -24.26
C THR A 291 1.92 -1.33 -25.66
N ALA A 292 1.98 -0.38 -26.60
CA ALA A 292 1.62 -0.66 -27.98
C ALA A 292 2.57 -1.70 -28.58
N ILE A 293 3.89 -1.52 -28.46
CA ILE A 293 4.89 -2.47 -28.98
C ILE A 293 4.74 -3.87 -28.38
N GLN A 294 4.39 -3.99 -27.09
CA GLN A 294 4.24 -5.27 -26.40
C GLN A 294 2.81 -5.85 -26.53
N GLN A 295 1.87 -5.13 -27.16
CA GLN A 295 0.44 -5.43 -27.15
C GLN A 295 -0.08 -5.67 -25.72
N ALA A 296 0.41 -4.85 -24.78
CA ALA A 296 0.13 -5.00 -23.36
C ALA A 296 -0.90 -3.98 -22.88
N LEU A 297 -1.74 -4.38 -21.93
CA LEU A 297 -2.67 -3.48 -21.24
C LEU A 297 -1.91 -2.60 -20.23
N PRO A 298 -2.00 -1.27 -20.32
CA PRO A 298 -1.38 -0.37 -19.37
C PRO A 298 -2.13 -0.39 -18.03
N VAL A 299 -1.40 -0.65 -16.94
CA VAL A 299 -1.91 -0.58 -15.56
C VAL A 299 -1.12 0.46 -14.79
N LEU A 300 -1.70 1.64 -14.59
CA LEU A 300 -1.04 2.76 -13.92
C LEU A 300 -1.35 2.74 -12.42
N CYS A 301 -0.32 2.62 -11.59
CA CYS A 301 -0.37 2.53 -10.13
C CYS A 301 0.21 3.80 -9.48
N GLY A 302 -0.10 4.02 -8.20
CA GLY A 302 0.53 5.10 -7.42
C GLY A 302 -0.13 6.46 -7.62
N PHE A 303 -1.42 6.49 -7.99
CA PHE A 303 -2.23 7.69 -7.89
C PHE A 303 -2.57 7.94 -6.42
N LEU A 304 -1.78 8.81 -5.76
CA LEU A 304 -2.22 9.44 -4.52
C LEU A 304 -3.35 10.41 -4.87
N LEU A 305 -4.51 10.19 -4.26
CA LEU A 305 -5.74 10.96 -4.53
C LEU A 305 -6.13 11.88 -3.38
N GLN A 306 -5.23 12.09 -2.42
CA GLN A 306 -5.43 13.07 -1.36
C GLN A 306 -4.32 14.12 -1.38
N GLU A 307 -4.75 15.33 -1.77
CA GLU A 307 -4.20 16.68 -1.53
C GLU A 307 -3.02 17.22 -2.41
N ASP A 308 -3.43 18.12 -3.32
CA ASP A 308 -2.93 19.51 -3.49
C ASP A 308 -1.47 19.83 -3.79
N THR A 309 -0.63 18.87 -4.17
CA THR A 309 0.65 19.23 -4.78
C THR A 309 0.48 19.66 -6.24
N GLU A 310 1.11 20.78 -6.62
CA GLU A 310 1.09 21.30 -8.01
C GLU A 310 1.63 20.26 -9.01
N SER A 311 2.60 19.45 -8.58
CA SER A 311 3.18 18.35 -9.36
C SER A 311 2.14 17.27 -9.71
N GLU A 312 1.28 16.86 -8.77
CA GLU A 312 0.23 15.87 -9.04
C GLU A 312 -0.85 16.40 -9.97
N ARG A 313 -1.22 17.68 -9.85
CA ARG A 313 -2.16 18.33 -10.79
C ARG A 313 -1.57 18.39 -12.20
N LYS A 314 -0.29 18.73 -12.33
CA LYS A 314 0.43 18.71 -13.61
C LYS A 314 0.39 17.31 -14.23
N ARG A 315 0.75 16.27 -13.48
CA ARG A 315 0.73 14.87 -13.95
C ARG A 315 -0.66 14.39 -14.37
N LYS A 316 -1.73 14.80 -13.68
CA LYS A 316 -3.12 14.46 -14.06
C LYS A 316 -3.51 15.08 -15.41
N ARG A 317 -3.19 16.36 -15.61
CA ARG A 317 -3.45 17.06 -16.87
C ARG A 317 -2.65 16.44 -18.02
N GLU A 318 -1.38 16.15 -17.76
CA GLU A 318 -0.48 15.49 -18.70
C GLU A 318 -1.01 14.12 -19.13
N LEU A 319 -1.47 13.29 -18.18
CA LEU A 319 -2.11 12.02 -18.51
C LEU A 319 -3.32 12.22 -19.42
N LEU A 320 -4.23 13.15 -19.09
CA LEU A 320 -5.43 13.42 -19.89
C LEU A 320 -5.10 13.87 -21.31
N GLU A 321 -4.15 14.79 -21.45
CA GLU A 321 -3.67 15.26 -22.76
C GLU A 321 -3.08 14.10 -23.56
N ARG A 322 -2.30 13.22 -22.93
CA ARG A 322 -1.65 12.09 -23.61
C ARG A 322 -2.58 10.91 -23.87
N LEU A 323 -3.65 10.73 -23.11
CA LEU A 323 -4.69 9.75 -23.44
C LEU A 323 -5.43 10.09 -24.74
N SER A 324 -5.38 11.36 -25.19
CA SER A 324 -5.91 11.74 -26.49
C SER A 324 -5.10 11.07 -27.63
N GLY A 325 -5.80 10.40 -28.54
CA GLY A 325 -5.20 9.69 -29.68
C GLY A 325 -4.63 8.30 -29.39
N ILE A 326 -4.88 7.76 -28.19
CA ILE A 326 -4.63 6.36 -27.84
C ILE A 326 -5.95 5.61 -27.90
N SER A 327 -5.96 4.42 -28.51
CA SER A 327 -7.08 3.48 -28.49
C SER A 327 -6.77 2.32 -27.54
N GLY A 328 -7.82 1.72 -26.96
CA GLY A 328 -7.69 0.58 -26.05
C GLY A 328 -8.11 0.87 -24.61
N ILE A 329 -7.84 -0.07 -23.71
CA ILE A 329 -8.25 0.00 -22.30
C ILE A 329 -7.05 0.40 -21.44
N VAL A 330 -7.24 1.36 -20.54
CA VAL A 330 -6.23 1.80 -19.57
C VAL A 330 -6.78 1.61 -18.15
N PHE A 331 -6.03 0.89 -17.31
CA PHE A 331 -6.40 0.66 -15.92
C PHE A 331 -5.70 1.63 -14.99
N LEU A 332 -6.45 2.25 -14.10
CA LEU A 332 -5.95 3.10 -13.02
C LEU A 332 -6.13 2.39 -11.68
N LEU A 333 -5.05 2.23 -10.92
CA LEU A 333 -5.09 1.64 -9.58
C LEU A 333 -4.77 2.72 -8.53
N SER A 334 -5.73 3.01 -7.67
CA SER A 334 -5.62 4.05 -6.64
C SER A 334 -6.08 3.57 -5.27
N GLU A 335 -5.74 4.30 -4.20
CA GLU A 335 -6.18 3.95 -2.84
C GLU A 335 -7.57 4.48 -2.50
N ALA A 336 -7.90 5.65 -3.02
CA ALA A 336 -9.18 6.32 -2.86
C ALA A 336 -9.89 6.45 -4.22
N PRO A 337 -11.20 6.77 -4.25
CA PRO A 337 -11.90 7.04 -5.49
C PRO A 337 -11.31 8.27 -6.21
N CYS A 338 -11.26 8.23 -7.53
CA CYS A 338 -10.71 9.27 -8.41
C CYS A 338 -11.66 10.47 -8.49
N ARG A 339 -11.77 11.26 -7.41
CA ARG A 339 -12.64 12.45 -7.34
C ARG A 339 -11.89 13.77 -7.53
N PRO A 340 -11.47 14.10 -8.77
CA PRO A 340 -11.58 15.47 -9.27
C PRO A 340 -12.41 15.57 -10.56
N ILE A 341 -12.91 16.78 -10.84
CA ILE A 341 -13.82 17.14 -11.95
C ILE A 341 -13.22 16.83 -13.34
N ASP A 342 -11.89 16.80 -13.48
CA ASP A 342 -11.23 16.68 -14.79
C ASP A 342 -11.09 15.24 -15.33
N LEU A 343 -10.88 14.25 -14.45
CA LEU A 343 -10.71 12.84 -14.85
C LEU A 343 -12.03 12.05 -14.82
N SER A 344 -12.93 12.41 -13.90
CA SER A 344 -14.22 11.71 -13.70
C SER A 344 -15.11 11.71 -14.95
N SER A 345 -15.01 12.73 -15.81
CA SER A 345 -15.76 12.80 -17.08
C SER A 345 -15.27 11.79 -18.14
N ARG A 346 -14.07 11.21 -17.98
CA ARG A 346 -13.49 10.22 -18.90
C ARG A 346 -13.35 8.82 -18.30
N ILE A 347 -13.58 8.66 -17.00
CA ILE A 347 -13.62 7.33 -16.36
C ILE A 347 -14.96 6.69 -16.68
N GLU A 348 -14.93 5.63 -17.49
CA GLU A 348 -16.14 4.90 -17.91
C GLU A 348 -16.65 3.98 -16.80
N LEU A 349 -15.74 3.45 -15.98
CA LEU A 349 -16.07 2.54 -14.90
C LEU A 349 -15.13 2.75 -13.71
N GLU A 350 -15.72 2.98 -12.54
CA GLU A 350 -15.01 3.02 -11.26
C GLU A 350 -15.49 1.88 -10.36
N VAL A 351 -14.57 1.06 -9.87
CA VAL A 351 -14.85 -0.14 -9.08
C VAL A 351 -14.09 -0.11 -7.76
N GLU A 352 -14.82 -0.24 -6.67
CA GLU A 352 -14.25 -0.43 -5.33
C GLU A 352 -13.92 -1.91 -5.10
N ILE A 353 -12.73 -2.20 -4.57
CA ILE A 353 -12.44 -3.50 -3.94
C ILE A 353 -12.80 -3.38 -2.46
N PRO A 354 -13.93 -3.98 -2.02
CA PRO A 354 -14.37 -3.86 -0.65
C PRO A 354 -13.41 -4.59 0.31
N PRO A 355 -13.35 -4.21 1.60
CA PRO A 355 -12.62 -5.00 2.59
C PRO A 355 -13.18 -6.41 2.68
N LEU A 356 -12.30 -7.39 2.95
CA LEU A 356 -12.72 -8.78 3.13
C LEU A 356 -13.70 -8.91 4.29
N GLN A 357 -14.79 -9.62 4.08
CA GLN A 357 -15.68 -10.06 5.16
C GLN A 357 -15.02 -11.16 6.00
N ASP A 358 -15.53 -11.45 7.19
CA ASP A 358 -14.86 -12.37 8.14
C ASP A 358 -14.71 -13.80 7.58
N GLU A 359 -15.73 -14.32 6.90
CA GLU A 359 -15.65 -15.63 6.20
C GLU A 359 -14.59 -15.62 5.09
N GLN A 360 -14.60 -14.59 4.24
CA GLN A 360 -13.64 -14.43 3.15
C GLN A 360 -12.21 -14.25 3.67
N ARG A 361 -12.03 -13.56 4.80
CA ARG A 361 -10.75 -13.34 5.45
C ARG A 361 -10.19 -14.63 6.04
N THR A 362 -11.05 -15.47 6.62
CA THR A 362 -10.66 -16.81 7.09
C THR A 362 -10.19 -17.68 5.94
N VAL A 363 -10.91 -17.69 4.82
CA VAL A 363 -10.49 -18.38 3.60
C VAL A 363 -9.17 -17.82 3.07
N ALA A 364 -8.96 -16.51 3.12
CA ALA A 364 -7.72 -15.86 2.70
C ALA A 364 -6.53 -16.28 3.56
N TRP A 365 -6.68 -16.28 4.89
CA TRP A 365 -5.68 -16.78 5.82
C TRP A 365 -5.29 -18.22 5.52
N ARG A 366 -6.28 -19.13 5.43
CA ARG A 366 -6.04 -20.56 5.15
C ARG A 366 -5.34 -20.76 3.81
N THR A 367 -5.84 -20.13 2.75
CA THR A 367 -5.30 -20.27 1.39
C THR A 367 -3.87 -19.77 1.29
N LEU A 368 -3.57 -18.59 1.85
CA LEU A 368 -2.23 -18.02 1.76
C LEU A 368 -1.23 -18.77 2.67
N ALA A 369 -1.71 -19.38 3.76
CA ALA A 369 -0.92 -20.19 4.67
C ALA A 369 -0.56 -21.58 4.10
N GLU A 370 -1.25 -22.10 3.07
CA GLU A 370 -0.98 -23.42 2.45
C GLU A 370 0.50 -23.60 2.02
N SER A 371 1.21 -22.51 1.74
CA SER A 371 2.63 -22.52 1.34
C SER A 371 3.65 -22.50 2.49
N TYR A 372 3.20 -22.57 3.74
CA TYR A 372 4.02 -22.47 4.94
C TYR A 372 3.77 -23.64 5.90
N GLU A 373 4.82 -24.07 6.63
CA GLU A 373 4.69 -25.05 7.71
C GLU A 373 4.12 -24.38 8.97
N MET A 374 2.97 -24.87 9.42
CA MET A 374 2.17 -24.28 10.51
C MET A 374 1.93 -25.29 11.63
N GLU A 375 1.69 -24.79 12.84
CA GLU A 375 1.20 -25.62 13.96
C GLU A 375 -0.28 -26.00 13.74
N ASP A 376 -0.64 -27.28 13.93
CA ASP A 376 -2.01 -27.78 13.71
C ASP A 376 -3.08 -27.12 14.61
N SER A 377 -2.66 -26.48 15.71
CA SER A 377 -3.53 -25.83 16.69
C SER A 377 -3.96 -24.40 16.30
N LEU A 378 -3.52 -23.89 15.14
CA LEU A 378 -3.80 -22.51 14.70
C LEU A 378 -5.27 -22.28 14.35
N ASP A 379 -5.91 -21.41 15.12
CA ASP A 379 -7.29 -20.97 14.88
C ASP A 379 -7.33 -19.78 13.89
N TRP A 380 -7.64 -20.08 12.63
CA TRP A 380 -7.76 -19.09 11.56
C TRP A 380 -8.96 -18.16 11.74
N ASP A 381 -10.06 -18.65 12.31
CA ASP A 381 -11.26 -17.86 12.55
C ASP A 381 -10.97 -16.79 13.63
N MET A 382 -10.19 -17.15 14.64
CA MET A 382 -9.68 -16.21 15.65
C MET A 382 -8.75 -15.15 15.04
N LEU A 383 -7.79 -15.54 14.18
CA LEU A 383 -6.91 -14.58 13.49
C LEU A 383 -7.69 -13.64 12.56
N ALA A 384 -8.63 -14.18 11.79
CA ALA A 384 -9.48 -13.42 10.89
C ALA A 384 -10.35 -12.42 11.66
N SER A 385 -10.97 -12.84 12.76
CA SER A 385 -11.79 -11.95 13.59
C SER A 385 -10.96 -10.87 14.29
N ARG A 386 -9.70 -11.19 14.65
CA ARG A 386 -8.83 -10.30 15.42
C ARG A 386 -8.09 -9.29 14.55
N PHE A 387 -7.61 -9.69 13.37
CA PHE A 387 -6.84 -8.82 12.48
C PHE A 387 -7.63 -8.57 11.20
N LEU A 388 -8.09 -7.32 11.01
CA LEU A 388 -8.86 -6.89 9.84
C LEU A 388 -7.96 -6.68 8.60
N PHE A 389 -7.09 -7.65 8.33
CA PHE A 389 -6.07 -7.56 7.30
C PHE A 389 -6.64 -7.81 5.90
N ASN A 390 -6.08 -7.09 4.93
CA ASN A 390 -6.24 -7.39 3.52
C ASN A 390 -5.26 -8.50 3.07
N PRO A 391 -5.43 -9.09 1.87
CA PRO A 391 -4.57 -10.17 1.40
C PRO A 391 -3.07 -9.86 1.41
N GLY A 392 -2.68 -8.60 1.09
CA GLY A 392 -1.29 -8.16 1.13
C GLY A 392 -0.71 -8.15 2.54
N GLN A 393 -1.47 -7.63 3.51
CA GLN A 393 -1.09 -7.65 4.92
C GLN A 393 -0.99 -9.08 5.47
N ILE A 394 -1.93 -9.97 5.10
CA ILE A 394 -1.88 -11.41 5.45
C ILE A 394 -0.60 -12.03 4.89
N THR A 395 -0.29 -11.80 3.62
CA THR A 395 0.91 -12.34 2.96
C THR A 395 2.19 -11.86 3.64
N ASN A 396 2.27 -10.57 3.97
CA ASN A 396 3.43 -10.01 4.67
C ASN A 396 3.52 -10.51 6.11
N ALA A 397 2.41 -10.70 6.82
CA ALA A 397 2.38 -11.27 8.16
C ALA A 397 2.92 -12.71 8.15
N LEU A 398 2.46 -13.55 7.22
CA LEU A 398 2.94 -14.93 7.05
C LEU A 398 4.45 -14.98 6.73
N ARG A 399 4.91 -14.14 5.80
CA ARG A 399 6.35 -14.01 5.49
C ARG A 399 7.16 -13.60 6.71
N THR A 400 6.67 -12.61 7.47
CA THR A 400 7.31 -12.13 8.70
C THR A 400 7.35 -13.23 9.76
N ALA A 401 6.27 -13.98 9.93
CA ALA A 401 6.16 -15.07 10.89
C ALA A 401 7.16 -16.19 10.57
N ARG A 402 7.31 -16.53 9.29
CA ARG A 402 8.35 -17.46 8.83
C ARG A 402 9.74 -16.99 9.21
N SER A 403 10.10 -15.75 8.84
CA SER A 403 11.43 -15.20 9.17
C SER A 403 11.69 -15.11 10.67
N LEU A 404 10.66 -14.84 11.49
CA LEU A 404 10.78 -14.83 12.94
C LEU A 404 10.92 -16.24 13.54
N SER A 405 10.22 -17.22 12.98
CA SER A 405 10.39 -18.62 13.36
C SER A 405 11.83 -19.06 13.08
N GLU A 406 12.34 -18.79 11.87
CA GLU A 406 13.72 -19.06 11.46
C GLU A 406 14.75 -18.34 12.36
N TRP A 407 14.51 -17.07 12.71
CA TRP A 407 15.43 -16.29 13.57
C TRP A 407 15.49 -16.78 15.01
N LYS A 408 14.36 -17.23 15.58
CA LYS A 408 14.29 -17.70 16.98
C LYS A 408 14.86 -19.12 17.16
N GLN A 409 15.35 -19.75 16.10
CA GLN A 409 15.97 -21.07 16.16
C GLN A 409 17.41 -20.99 16.65
N GLU A 410 17.76 -21.88 17.59
CA GLU A 410 19.16 -22.13 18.01
C GLU A 410 19.80 -23.32 17.27
N ASN A 411 19.01 -24.25 16.69
CA ASN A 411 19.49 -25.57 16.22
C ASN A 411 19.23 -25.92 14.73
N GLY A 412 18.73 -25.00 13.90
CA GLY A 412 18.69 -25.17 12.43
C GLY A 412 17.67 -26.17 11.84
N GLU A 413 16.75 -26.73 12.62
CA GLU A 413 15.60 -27.49 12.12
C GLU A 413 14.37 -26.58 11.88
N SER A 414 13.66 -26.79 10.77
CA SER A 414 12.43 -26.06 10.43
C SER A 414 11.40 -26.25 11.54
N THR A 415 11.08 -25.18 12.27
CA THR A 415 10.03 -25.19 13.28
C THR A 415 8.75 -24.58 12.70
N PRO A 416 7.61 -25.26 12.86
CA PRO A 416 6.33 -24.75 12.38
C PRO A 416 6.02 -23.40 13.04
N ILE A 417 5.38 -22.51 12.30
CA ILE A 417 4.96 -21.21 12.81
C ILE A 417 3.92 -21.45 13.91
N ARG A 418 4.25 -21.00 15.14
CA ARG A 418 3.38 -21.09 16.32
C ARG A 418 2.47 -19.88 16.45
N TRP A 419 1.39 -20.03 17.23
CA TRP A 419 0.42 -18.97 17.51
C TRP A 419 1.07 -17.64 17.95
N ASN A 420 1.96 -17.68 18.94
CA ASN A 420 2.61 -16.49 19.49
C ASN A 420 3.49 -15.75 18.46
N VAL A 421 4.19 -16.50 17.60
CA VAL A 421 5.00 -15.92 16.51
C VAL A 421 4.11 -15.30 15.44
N MET A 422 2.99 -15.95 15.12
CA MET A 422 2.01 -15.43 14.16
C MET A 422 1.38 -14.12 14.66
N VAL A 423 0.96 -14.07 15.92
CA VAL A 423 0.42 -12.85 16.55
C VAL A 423 1.47 -11.73 16.58
N GLU A 424 2.72 -12.04 16.93
CA GLU A 424 3.83 -11.07 16.89
C GLU A 424 4.05 -10.52 15.47
N ALA A 425 4.02 -11.38 14.46
CA ALA A 425 4.18 -10.99 13.07
C ALA A 425 3.02 -10.12 12.56
N CYS A 426 1.78 -10.43 12.96
CA CYS A 426 0.62 -9.60 12.68
C CYS A 426 0.78 -8.20 13.27
N TYR A 427 1.20 -8.09 14.53
CA TYR A 427 1.45 -6.78 15.14
C TYR A 427 2.54 -5.97 14.43
N LYS A 428 3.56 -6.61 13.85
CA LYS A 428 4.57 -5.91 13.04
C LYS A 428 4.04 -5.37 11.70
N GLN A 429 2.91 -5.88 11.19
CA GLN A 429 2.26 -5.32 9.99
C GLN A 429 1.42 -4.08 10.28
N LEU A 430 1.12 -3.82 11.55
CA LEU A 430 0.34 -2.67 11.97
C LEU A 430 1.28 -1.46 12.14
N ASN A 431 1.11 -0.44 11.28
CA ASN A 431 1.80 0.83 11.43
C ASN A 431 1.21 1.57 12.64
N HIS A 432 1.84 1.47 13.80
CA HIS A 432 1.38 2.14 15.03
C HIS A 432 1.64 3.65 14.98
N ARG A 433 0.75 4.42 14.34
CA ARG A 433 0.75 5.90 14.45
C ARG A 433 0.25 6.42 15.81
N LEU A 434 -0.33 5.53 16.62
CA LEU A 434 -0.80 5.76 17.99
C LEU A 434 0.26 6.31 18.95
N GLY A 435 1.57 6.17 18.63
CA GLY A 435 2.67 6.54 19.52
C GLY A 435 2.81 8.03 19.84
N THR A 436 2.16 8.93 19.09
CA THR A 436 2.20 10.37 19.39
C THR A 436 1.17 10.79 20.45
N LYS A 437 0.01 10.13 20.53
CA LYS A 437 -1.11 10.48 21.42
C LYS A 437 -1.42 9.42 22.48
N SER A 438 -0.66 8.32 22.51
CA SER A 438 -0.86 7.22 23.46
C SER A 438 0.45 6.55 23.84
N LYS A 439 0.47 5.93 25.02
CA LYS A 439 1.62 5.17 25.52
C LYS A 439 1.32 3.68 25.46
N ARG A 440 2.07 2.94 24.64
CA ARG A 440 2.01 1.47 24.64
C ARG A 440 2.48 0.94 26.01
N LEU A 441 1.66 0.12 26.65
CA LEU A 441 2.04 -0.61 27.85
C LEU A 441 2.61 -1.97 27.47
N SER A 442 3.65 -2.40 28.17
CA SER A 442 4.19 -3.77 28.06
C SER A 442 3.61 -4.59 29.21
N PRO A 443 2.65 -5.49 28.96
CA PRO A 443 1.99 -6.24 30.02
C PRO A 443 2.99 -7.21 30.66
N LYS A 444 3.38 -6.92 31.91
CA LYS A 444 4.28 -7.78 32.70
C LYS A 444 3.49 -8.66 33.68
N SER A 445 2.45 -8.07 34.23
CA SER A 445 1.59 -8.63 35.28
C SER A 445 0.87 -9.91 34.84
N ARG A 446 0.66 -10.85 35.76
CA ARG A 446 -0.10 -12.11 35.60
C ARG A 446 -1.30 -12.13 36.54
N TRP A 447 -2.22 -13.08 36.33
CA TRP A 447 -3.37 -13.28 37.21
C TRP A 447 -2.97 -13.54 38.67
N GLU A 448 -1.80 -14.15 38.91
CA GLU A 448 -1.30 -14.39 40.26
C GLU A 448 -0.91 -13.09 40.99
N ASP A 449 -0.56 -12.03 40.26
CA ASP A 449 -0.11 -10.75 40.82
C ASP A 449 -1.28 -9.86 41.28
N LEU A 450 -2.50 -10.15 40.82
CA LEU A 450 -3.69 -9.34 41.08
C LEU A 450 -4.58 -9.96 42.15
N VAL A 451 -4.56 -9.35 43.32
CA VAL A 451 -5.47 -9.71 44.42
C VAL A 451 -6.77 -8.91 44.29
N LEU A 452 -7.86 -9.61 43.95
CA LEU A 452 -9.20 -9.04 43.86
C LEU A 452 -10.23 -9.97 44.52
N PRO A 453 -11.35 -9.42 45.04
CA PRO A 453 -12.41 -10.26 45.56
C PRO A 453 -13.00 -11.16 44.47
N GLY A 454 -13.35 -12.40 44.82
CA GLY A 454 -13.67 -13.44 43.84
C GLY A 454 -14.83 -13.11 42.87
N ALA A 455 -15.79 -12.27 43.27
CA ALA A 455 -16.85 -11.83 42.36
C ALA A 455 -16.33 -10.92 41.24
N GLN A 456 -15.39 -10.04 41.54
CA GLN A 456 -14.76 -9.09 40.62
C GLN A 456 -13.81 -9.83 39.68
N THR A 457 -13.03 -10.78 40.19
CA THR A 457 -12.17 -11.66 39.39
C THR A 457 -12.98 -12.46 38.38
N ARG A 458 -14.14 -13.01 38.78
CA ARG A 458 -15.05 -13.70 37.85
C ARG A 458 -15.57 -12.77 36.76
N LYS A 459 -15.99 -11.54 37.09
CA LYS A 459 -16.42 -10.55 36.08
C LYS A 459 -15.31 -10.22 35.08
N LEU A 460 -14.07 -10.03 35.54
CA LEU A 460 -12.94 -9.75 34.66
C LEU A 460 -12.66 -10.92 33.71
N ARG A 461 -12.68 -12.17 34.23
CA ARG A 461 -12.55 -13.37 33.40
C ARG A 461 -13.69 -13.53 32.40
N HIS A 462 -14.93 -13.20 32.79
CA HIS A 462 -16.07 -13.23 31.87
C HIS A 462 -15.89 -12.22 30.72
N ALA A 463 -15.30 -11.05 30.99
CA ALA A 463 -14.98 -10.08 29.94
C ALA A 463 -13.92 -10.60 28.96
N CYS A 464 -12.88 -11.29 29.45
CA CYS A 464 -11.90 -11.98 28.60
C CYS A 464 -12.57 -13.05 27.73
N ASN A 465 -13.42 -13.90 28.33
CA ASN A 465 -14.13 -14.96 27.61
C ASN A 465 -15.05 -14.39 26.51
N HIS A 466 -15.73 -13.27 26.77
CA HIS A 466 -16.59 -12.63 25.77
C HIS A 466 -15.79 -12.31 24.51
N ILE A 467 -14.56 -11.80 24.64
CA ILE A 467 -13.70 -11.49 23.49
C ILE A 467 -13.18 -12.75 22.81
N GLN A 468 -12.73 -13.74 23.59
CA GLN A 468 -12.17 -14.98 23.05
C GLN A 468 -13.19 -15.75 22.20
N TYR A 469 -14.44 -15.87 22.67
CA TYR A 469 -15.51 -16.61 21.99
C TYR A 469 -16.39 -15.72 21.09
N LYS A 470 -15.98 -14.47 20.86
CA LYS A 470 -16.71 -13.49 20.05
C LYS A 470 -17.02 -14.01 18.64
N HIS A 471 -16.03 -14.59 17.97
CA HIS A 471 -16.15 -15.10 16.60
C HIS A 471 -17.16 -16.27 16.53
N THR A 472 -17.20 -17.13 17.54
CA THR A 472 -18.13 -18.26 17.63
C THR A 472 -19.57 -17.77 17.84
N VAL A 473 -19.79 -16.86 18.79
CA VAL A 473 -21.15 -16.40 19.15
C VAL A 473 -21.72 -15.46 18.09
N TYR A 474 -20.96 -14.46 17.64
CA TYR A 474 -21.47 -13.52 16.65
C TYR A 474 -21.39 -14.07 15.24
N GLY A 475 -20.29 -14.72 14.85
CA GLY A 475 -20.12 -15.31 13.52
C GLY A 475 -20.85 -16.64 13.38
N THR A 476 -20.35 -17.69 14.02
CA THR A 476 -20.86 -19.06 13.82
C THR A 476 -22.31 -19.25 14.27
N TRP A 477 -22.71 -18.69 15.42
CA TRP A 477 -24.08 -18.78 15.92
C TRP A 477 -25.00 -17.67 15.38
N GLY A 478 -24.46 -16.70 14.63
CA GLY A 478 -25.22 -15.69 13.90
C GLY A 478 -25.97 -14.67 14.78
N PHE A 479 -25.48 -14.40 16.00
CA PHE A 479 -26.07 -13.38 16.87
C PHE A 479 -25.87 -11.95 16.32
N ASP A 480 -24.87 -11.74 15.47
CA ASP A 480 -24.62 -10.47 14.77
C ASP A 480 -25.85 -10.00 13.97
N ARG A 481 -26.58 -10.92 13.32
CA ARG A 481 -27.78 -10.62 12.50
C ARG A 481 -28.94 -10.03 13.30
N LYS A 482 -28.96 -10.21 14.63
CA LYS A 482 -30.04 -9.76 15.52
C LYS A 482 -29.66 -8.54 16.36
N LEU A 483 -28.40 -8.12 16.33
CA LEU A 483 -27.90 -7.01 17.13
C LEU A 483 -27.86 -5.73 16.30
N SER A 484 -28.43 -4.64 16.84
CA SER A 484 -28.47 -3.32 16.19
C SER A 484 -27.28 -2.41 16.58
N TYR A 485 -26.43 -2.86 17.51
CA TYR A 485 -25.34 -2.07 18.10
C TYR A 485 -24.02 -2.86 18.07
N GLY A 486 -22.90 -2.15 18.21
CA GLY A 486 -21.56 -2.67 17.97
C GLY A 486 -21.15 -3.87 18.84
N THR A 487 -20.21 -4.65 18.34
CA THR A 487 -19.73 -5.91 18.96
C THR A 487 -18.53 -5.72 19.90
N GLY A 488 -18.22 -4.46 20.25
CA GLY A 488 -17.13 -4.11 21.17
C GLY A 488 -17.39 -4.55 22.60
N VAL A 489 -16.34 -4.65 23.41
CA VAL A 489 -16.46 -4.85 24.85
C VAL A 489 -15.90 -3.65 25.58
N SER A 490 -16.78 -3.00 26.33
CA SER A 490 -16.46 -1.88 27.21
C SER A 490 -16.35 -2.35 28.67
N LEU A 491 -15.24 -1.99 29.31
CA LEU A 491 -15.00 -2.22 30.73
C LEU A 491 -14.85 -0.88 31.46
N LEU A 492 -15.46 -0.78 32.64
CA LEU A 492 -15.26 0.34 33.56
C LEU A 492 -14.63 -0.16 34.85
N PHE A 493 -13.41 0.32 35.11
CA PHE A 493 -12.66 0.08 36.32
C PHE A 493 -12.83 1.25 37.26
N SER A 494 -13.42 1.01 38.43
CA SER A 494 -13.59 2.06 39.43
C SER A 494 -13.02 1.68 40.78
N GLY A 495 -12.29 2.59 41.40
CA GLY A 495 -11.77 2.42 42.74
C GLY A 495 -10.74 3.48 43.13
N PRO A 496 -10.31 3.53 44.40
CA PRO A 496 -9.26 4.43 44.85
C PRO A 496 -7.95 4.29 44.04
N PRO A 497 -7.07 5.31 44.03
CA PRO A 497 -5.74 5.18 43.43
C PRO A 497 -4.94 4.05 44.10
N GLY A 498 -4.08 3.38 43.33
CA GLY A 498 -3.21 2.32 43.86
C GLY A 498 -3.89 0.96 44.12
N THR A 499 -5.13 0.75 43.66
CA THR A 499 -5.87 -0.52 43.86
C THR A 499 -5.71 -1.55 42.72
N GLY A 500 -4.82 -1.31 41.75
CA GLY A 500 -4.49 -2.28 40.69
C GLY A 500 -5.30 -2.14 39.39
N LYS A 501 -5.98 -1.02 39.15
CA LYS A 501 -6.74 -0.78 37.89
C LYS A 501 -5.89 -0.96 36.63
N THR A 502 -4.73 -0.30 36.55
CA THR A 502 -3.81 -0.41 35.40
C THR A 502 -3.23 -1.83 35.28
N MET A 503 -2.91 -2.48 36.42
CA MET A 503 -2.42 -3.86 36.46
C MET A 503 -3.47 -4.84 35.91
N ALA A 504 -4.74 -4.66 36.26
CA ALA A 504 -5.82 -5.49 35.72
C ALA A 504 -5.96 -5.32 34.20
N ALA A 505 -5.77 -4.10 33.66
CA ALA A 505 -5.78 -3.87 32.22
C ALA A 505 -4.62 -4.60 31.52
N GLU A 506 -3.42 -4.58 32.10
CA GLU A 506 -2.27 -5.35 31.60
C GLU A 506 -2.52 -6.86 31.62
N ILE A 507 -3.20 -7.38 32.64
CA ILE A 507 -3.54 -8.80 32.74
C ILE A 507 -4.54 -9.21 31.66
N VAL A 508 -5.57 -8.38 31.41
CA VAL A 508 -6.50 -8.60 30.29
C VAL A 508 -5.76 -8.61 28.95
N ALA A 509 -4.83 -7.68 28.76
CA ALA A 509 -3.99 -7.61 27.56
C ALA A 509 -3.16 -8.88 27.37
N LYS A 510 -2.53 -9.36 28.43
CA LYS A 510 -1.72 -10.58 28.41
C LYS A 510 -2.55 -11.83 28.15
N GLU A 511 -3.71 -11.96 28.80
CA GLU A 511 -4.60 -13.11 28.62
C GLU A 511 -5.10 -13.24 27.18
N LEU A 512 -5.33 -12.11 26.52
CA LEU A 512 -5.84 -12.07 25.14
C LEU A 512 -4.71 -11.95 24.10
N ASP A 513 -3.44 -11.96 24.54
CA ASP A 513 -2.24 -11.64 23.76
C ASP A 513 -2.32 -10.28 23.02
N MET A 514 -3.17 -9.36 23.47
CA MET A 514 -3.47 -8.09 22.81
C MET A 514 -2.50 -6.97 23.21
N GLU A 515 -2.19 -6.08 22.27
CA GLU A 515 -1.53 -4.83 22.60
C GLU A 515 -2.46 -3.90 23.38
N ILE A 516 -1.89 -3.13 24.30
CA ILE A 516 -2.61 -2.19 25.14
C ILE A 516 -1.98 -0.79 25.04
N TYR A 517 -2.83 0.21 24.81
CA TYR A 517 -2.46 1.61 24.72
C TYR A 517 -3.11 2.37 25.87
N LYS A 518 -2.27 2.95 26.72
CA LYS A 518 -2.72 3.90 27.74
C LYS A 518 -2.92 5.27 27.11
N ILE A 519 -4.12 5.78 27.28
CA ILE A 519 -4.56 7.09 26.83
C ILE A 519 -4.89 7.91 28.07
N ASP A 520 -4.22 9.04 28.21
CA ASP A 520 -4.48 10.00 29.28
C ASP A 520 -5.53 11.00 28.79
N LEU A 521 -6.76 10.87 29.28
CA LEU A 521 -7.85 11.73 28.86
C LEU A 521 -7.61 13.19 29.24
N SER A 522 -6.89 13.46 30.32
CA SER A 522 -6.55 14.83 30.75
C SER A 522 -5.71 15.58 29.71
N GLN A 523 -4.90 14.86 28.92
CA GLN A 523 -4.05 15.43 27.87
C GLN A 523 -4.80 15.65 26.55
N ILE A 524 -5.89 14.92 26.33
CA ILE A 524 -6.68 14.99 25.08
C ILE A 524 -7.73 16.09 25.14
N ILE A 525 -8.26 16.38 26.33
CA ILE A 525 -9.23 17.44 26.55
C ILE A 525 -8.51 18.79 26.44
N SER A 526 -8.58 19.42 25.26
CA SER A 526 -7.97 20.73 25.02
C SER A 526 -8.93 21.87 25.40
N LYS A 527 -8.39 23.09 25.54
CA LYS A 527 -9.21 24.30 25.76
C LYS A 527 -10.04 24.71 24.53
N TYR A 528 -9.81 24.07 23.37
CA TYR A 528 -10.42 24.41 22.09
C TYR A 528 -11.50 23.40 21.69
N ILE A 529 -12.72 23.90 21.47
CA ILE A 529 -13.90 23.10 21.13
C ILE A 529 -13.69 22.40 19.77
N GLY A 530 -13.91 21.08 19.71
CA GLY A 530 -13.84 20.26 18.50
C GLY A 530 -12.51 19.55 18.24
N GLU A 531 -11.43 19.98 18.88
CA GLU A 531 -10.12 19.32 18.78
C GLU A 531 -10.12 17.97 19.54
N THR A 532 -10.83 17.90 20.68
CA THR A 532 -11.04 16.67 21.46
C THR A 532 -11.70 15.56 20.62
N GLU A 533 -12.77 15.88 19.88
CA GLU A 533 -13.48 14.91 19.03
C GLU A 533 -12.61 14.39 17.89
N LYS A 534 -11.85 15.29 17.25
CA LYS A 534 -10.91 14.92 16.19
C LYS A 534 -9.84 13.97 16.74
N ASN A 535 -9.25 14.29 17.89
CA ASN A 535 -8.24 13.47 18.55
C ASN A 535 -8.78 12.09 18.95
N LEU A 536 -9.98 12.04 19.55
CA LEU A 536 -10.63 10.78 19.89
C LEU A 536 -10.92 9.94 18.64
N ARG A 537 -11.44 10.57 17.57
CA ARG A 537 -11.71 9.89 16.29
C ARG A 537 -10.45 9.27 15.72
N GLU A 538 -9.36 10.03 15.64
CA GLU A 538 -8.07 9.51 15.16
C GLU A 538 -7.57 8.32 15.99
N ILE A 539 -7.67 8.39 17.33
CA ILE A 539 -7.28 7.28 18.21
C ILE A 539 -8.12 6.02 17.93
N PHE A 540 -9.44 6.15 17.82
CA PHE A 540 -10.32 5.01 17.55
C PHE A 540 -10.16 4.45 16.13
N ASP A 541 -9.97 5.30 15.13
CA ASP A 541 -9.77 4.89 13.73
C ASP A 541 -8.42 4.15 13.58
N GLU A 542 -7.36 4.63 14.23
CA GLU A 542 -6.07 3.93 14.28
C GLU A 542 -6.18 2.60 15.04
N ALA A 543 -6.90 2.58 16.17
CA ALA A 543 -7.14 1.38 16.94
C ALA A 543 -7.98 0.34 16.20
N ALA A 544 -8.94 0.77 15.38
CA ALA A 544 -9.82 -0.11 14.60
C ALA A 544 -9.03 -1.04 13.66
N SER A 545 -7.89 -0.57 13.16
CA SER A 545 -6.99 -1.38 12.34
C SER A 545 -6.21 -2.43 13.15
N SER A 546 -5.89 -2.14 14.41
CA SER A 546 -4.98 -2.94 15.24
C SER A 546 -5.65 -3.85 16.27
N TYR A 547 -6.98 -3.72 16.42
CA TYR A 547 -7.79 -4.47 17.40
C TYR A 547 -7.13 -4.47 18.78
N ALA A 548 -6.63 -3.30 19.20
CA ALA A 548 -5.88 -3.12 20.43
C ALA A 548 -6.81 -2.82 21.61
N ILE A 549 -6.29 -2.95 22.83
CA ILE A 549 -6.96 -2.51 24.05
C ILE A 549 -6.69 -1.03 24.24
N LEU A 550 -7.75 -0.23 24.27
CA LEU A 550 -7.68 1.19 24.60
C LEU A 550 -7.94 1.37 26.09
N PHE A 551 -6.92 1.74 26.85
CA PHE A 551 -7.01 1.99 28.29
C PHE A 551 -7.03 3.50 28.54
N PHE A 552 -8.23 4.04 28.73
CA PHE A 552 -8.48 5.43 29.09
C PHE A 552 -8.33 5.60 30.60
N ASP A 553 -7.21 6.17 31.03
CA ASP A 553 -6.95 6.48 32.43
C ASP A 553 -7.48 7.88 32.79
N GLU A 554 -7.69 8.11 34.08
CA GLU A 554 -8.16 9.41 34.62
C GLU A 554 -9.47 9.90 33.97
N ALA A 555 -10.41 8.98 33.73
CA ALA A 555 -11.68 9.31 33.11
C ALA A 555 -12.50 10.31 33.93
N ASP A 556 -12.24 10.46 35.24
CA ASP A 556 -12.82 11.50 36.08
C ASP A 556 -12.57 12.94 35.58
N ALA A 557 -11.57 13.18 34.74
CA ALA A 557 -11.40 14.46 34.05
C ALA A 557 -12.61 14.81 33.14
N LEU A 558 -13.25 13.80 32.54
CA LEU A 558 -14.47 13.96 31.73
C LEU A 558 -15.74 13.99 32.58
N PHE A 559 -15.79 13.18 33.65
CA PHE A 559 -17.01 12.96 34.45
C PHE A 559 -17.05 13.75 35.77
N GLY A 560 -16.12 14.70 36.00
CA GLY A 560 -16.05 15.45 37.25
C GLY A 560 -17.39 16.11 37.63
N LYS A 561 -17.69 16.23 38.94
CA LYS A 561 -18.86 16.96 39.43
C LYS A 561 -18.81 18.42 38.97
N ARG A 562 -19.41 18.71 37.82
CA ARG A 562 -19.79 20.07 37.42
C ARG A 562 -21.24 20.24 37.81
N SER A 563 -21.42 20.57 39.09
CA SER A 563 -22.72 20.87 39.67
C SER A 563 -23.34 22.07 38.98
N GLU A 564 -24.59 21.89 38.54
CA GLU A 564 -25.62 22.91 38.28
C GLU A 564 -25.21 24.14 37.46
N VAL A 565 -25.39 24.01 36.15
CA VAL A 565 -25.93 25.02 35.21
C VAL A 565 -25.53 26.47 35.50
N LYS A 566 -24.62 27.02 34.67
CA LYS A 566 -24.75 28.41 34.15
C LYS A 566 -23.89 28.79 32.95
N ASP A 567 -22.89 28.00 32.52
CA ASP A 567 -22.02 28.40 31.40
C ASP A 567 -22.10 27.52 30.15
N SER A 568 -21.89 28.16 28.99
CA SER A 568 -21.83 27.54 27.66
C SER A 568 -20.74 26.46 27.51
N HIS A 569 -19.74 26.44 28.42
CA HIS A 569 -18.68 25.43 28.45
C HIS A 569 -19.14 24.04 28.90
N ASP A 570 -20.20 23.91 29.70
CA ASP A 570 -20.65 22.60 30.22
C ASP A 570 -21.50 21.80 29.22
N LYS A 571 -22.14 22.47 28.24
CA LYS A 571 -22.83 21.77 27.14
C LYS A 571 -21.85 20.99 26.25
N ASN A 572 -20.63 21.49 26.10
CA ASN A 572 -19.61 20.86 25.26
C ASN A 572 -19.05 19.58 25.90
N ALA A 573 -18.90 19.55 27.23
CA ALA A 573 -18.42 18.37 27.97
C ALA A 573 -19.37 17.16 27.87
N ASN A 574 -20.69 17.39 27.97
CA ASN A 574 -21.67 16.32 27.78
C ASN A 574 -21.65 15.77 26.34
N THR A 575 -21.34 16.62 25.36
CA THR A 575 -21.22 16.23 23.96
C THR A 575 -19.96 15.38 23.74
N GLU A 576 -18.84 15.75 24.36
CA GLU A 576 -17.58 14.97 24.31
C GLU A 576 -17.73 13.60 24.98
N VAL A 577 -18.41 13.52 26.13
CA VAL A 577 -18.72 12.25 26.82
C VAL A 577 -19.62 11.36 25.96
N ALA A 578 -20.66 11.93 25.36
CA ALA A 578 -21.55 11.20 24.46
C ALA A 578 -20.79 10.69 23.21
N PHE A 579 -19.88 11.51 22.66
CA PHE A 579 -19.04 11.13 21.53
C PHE A 579 -18.07 9.99 21.90
N LEU A 580 -17.41 10.07 23.06
CA LEU A 580 -16.53 8.99 23.56
C LEU A 580 -17.32 7.69 23.73
N LEU A 581 -18.50 7.74 24.34
CA LEU A 581 -19.38 6.58 24.47
C LEU A 581 -19.76 5.99 23.13
N GLN A 582 -20.22 6.83 22.19
CA GLN A 582 -20.57 6.40 20.85
C GLN A 582 -19.38 5.69 20.18
N LYS A 583 -18.18 6.27 20.28
CA LYS A 583 -16.98 5.66 19.71
C LYS A 583 -16.59 4.35 20.39
N MET A 584 -16.75 4.24 21.71
CA MET A 584 -16.55 2.99 22.44
C MET A 584 -17.56 1.90 22.03
N GLU A 585 -18.80 2.27 21.73
CA GLU A 585 -19.83 1.34 21.22
C GLU A 585 -19.55 0.91 19.78
N GLU A 586 -19.10 1.82 18.92
CA GLU A 586 -18.71 1.54 17.53
C GLU A 586 -17.43 0.70 17.44
N TYR A 587 -16.51 0.88 18.39
CA TYR A 587 -15.23 0.21 18.39
C TYR A 587 -15.38 -1.30 18.62
N ARG A 588 -14.95 -2.10 17.63
CA ARG A 588 -15.07 -3.56 17.70
C ARG A 588 -14.11 -4.22 18.70
N GLY A 589 -13.08 -3.52 19.16
CA GLY A 589 -12.08 -4.02 20.10
C GLY A 589 -12.51 -3.89 21.57
N ILE A 590 -11.52 -3.67 22.44
CA ILE A 590 -11.74 -3.51 23.89
C ILE A 590 -11.43 -2.08 24.29
N SER A 591 -12.38 -1.44 24.99
CA SER A 591 -12.18 -0.13 25.60
C SER A 591 -12.35 -0.24 27.12
N ILE A 592 -11.31 0.17 27.85
CA ILE A 592 -11.28 0.15 29.31
C ILE A 592 -11.21 1.59 29.80
N LEU A 593 -12.18 2.00 30.61
CA LEU A 593 -12.17 3.29 31.31
C LEU A 593 -11.76 3.06 32.76
N ALA A 594 -10.82 3.85 33.27
CA ALA A 594 -10.47 3.87 34.69
C ALA A 594 -10.88 5.19 35.34
N THR A 595 -11.61 5.13 36.46
CA THR A 595 -12.03 6.30 37.23
C THR A 595 -11.88 6.08 38.72
N ASN A 596 -11.60 7.15 39.46
CA ASN A 596 -11.60 7.11 40.93
C ASN A 596 -13.00 7.33 41.54
N TYR A 597 -13.96 7.89 40.76
CA TYR A 597 -15.24 8.37 41.28
C TYR A 597 -16.43 7.85 40.47
N LEU A 598 -16.85 6.60 40.70
CA LEU A 598 -18.01 6.01 40.02
C LEU A 598 -19.30 6.82 40.21
N GLN A 599 -19.47 7.43 41.38
CA GLN A 599 -20.66 8.18 41.77
C GLN A 599 -20.89 9.44 40.94
N ASN A 600 -19.88 9.90 40.18
CA ASN A 600 -20.03 11.05 39.30
C ASN A 600 -20.55 10.67 37.90
N MET A 601 -20.63 9.37 37.59
CA MET A 601 -21.18 8.88 36.32
C MET A 601 -22.69 8.68 36.45
N ASP A 602 -23.43 9.08 35.41
CA ASP A 602 -24.87 8.91 35.37
C ASP A 602 -25.29 7.46 35.08
N GLU A 603 -26.55 7.14 35.37
CA GLU A 603 -27.07 5.78 35.15
C GLU A 603 -27.16 5.44 33.65
N ALA A 604 -27.37 6.45 32.80
CA ALA A 604 -27.44 6.28 31.35
C ALA A 604 -26.11 5.79 30.76
N PHE A 605 -24.99 6.32 31.24
CA PHE A 605 -23.64 5.88 30.90
C PHE A 605 -23.40 4.44 31.35
N LEU A 606 -23.70 4.12 32.62
CA LEU A 606 -23.46 2.80 33.18
C LEU A 606 -24.22 1.68 32.46
N ARG A 607 -25.42 1.96 31.94
CA ARG A 607 -26.22 1.00 31.15
C ARG A 607 -25.60 0.62 29.81
N ARG A 608 -24.72 1.47 29.26
CA ARG A 608 -24.02 1.24 27.98
C ARG A 608 -22.71 0.48 28.16
N ILE A 609 -22.19 0.39 29.38
CA ILE A 609 -20.95 -0.34 29.68
C ILE A 609 -21.25 -1.82 29.91
N ASN A 610 -20.50 -2.71 29.26
CA ASN A 610 -20.73 -4.16 29.37
C ASN A 610 -20.33 -4.71 30.75
N TYR A 611 -19.19 -4.28 31.29
CA TYR A 611 -18.67 -4.78 32.57
C TYR A 611 -18.19 -3.65 33.48
N VAL A 612 -18.79 -3.54 34.66
CA VAL A 612 -18.34 -2.63 35.72
C VAL A 612 -17.62 -3.42 36.82
N ILE A 613 -16.34 -3.12 37.02
CA ILE A 613 -15.47 -3.80 37.98
C ILE A 613 -15.02 -2.79 39.04
N ARG A 614 -15.38 -3.08 40.29
CA ARG A 614 -15.09 -2.22 41.44
C ARG A 614 -13.87 -2.73 42.20
N PHE A 615 -12.82 -1.93 42.21
CA PHE A 615 -11.56 -2.12 42.92
C PHE A 615 -11.70 -1.47 44.30
N SER A 616 -12.08 -2.27 45.29
CA SER A 616 -12.17 -1.81 46.68
C SER A 616 -10.78 -1.64 47.29
N PHE A 617 -10.70 -0.86 48.37
CA PHE A 617 -9.51 -0.86 49.21
C PHE A 617 -9.31 -2.27 49.80
N PRO A 618 -8.07 -2.83 49.79
CA PRO A 618 -7.86 -4.22 50.20
C PRO A 618 -8.12 -4.40 51.70
N ASP A 619 -8.77 -5.51 52.07
CA ASP A 619 -8.94 -5.91 53.47
C ASP A 619 -7.64 -6.51 54.05
N GLU A 620 -7.65 -6.93 55.32
CA GLU A 620 -6.45 -7.48 56.00
C GLU A 620 -5.93 -8.74 55.27
N GLU A 621 -6.80 -9.68 54.91
CA GLU A 621 -6.42 -10.91 54.22
C GLU A 621 -5.82 -10.62 52.84
N GLN A 622 -6.42 -9.69 52.09
CA GLN A 622 -5.92 -9.25 50.79
C GLN A 622 -4.59 -8.52 50.90
N ARG A 623 -4.40 -7.66 51.91
CA ARG A 623 -3.10 -6.99 52.14
C ARG A 623 -2.01 -7.99 52.48
N GLU A 624 -2.30 -9.02 53.27
CA GLU A 624 -1.34 -10.08 53.56
C GLU A 624 -0.92 -10.81 52.28
N ALA A 625 -1.89 -11.17 51.43
CA ALA A 625 -1.62 -11.79 50.14
C ALA A 625 -0.74 -10.90 49.24
N ILE A 626 -1.01 -9.59 49.19
CA ILE A 626 -0.19 -8.62 48.46
C ILE A 626 1.23 -8.59 49.02
N TRP A 627 1.41 -8.49 50.34
CA TRP A 627 2.73 -8.45 50.97
C TRP A 627 3.56 -9.72 50.73
N ARG A 628 2.92 -10.89 50.69
CA ARG A 628 3.59 -12.17 50.38
C ARG A 628 3.99 -12.26 48.91
N GLY A 629 3.18 -11.68 48.01
CA GLY A 629 3.41 -11.74 46.56
C GLY A 629 4.30 -10.63 45.99
N ILE A 630 4.57 -9.55 46.74
CA ILE A 630 5.21 -8.35 46.18
C ILE A 630 6.71 -8.49 45.93
N PHE A 631 7.39 -9.34 46.70
CA PHE A 631 8.83 -9.52 46.59
C PHE A 631 9.18 -10.60 45.57
N PRO A 632 10.05 -10.31 44.57
CA PRO A 632 10.61 -11.33 43.69
C PRO A 632 11.30 -12.45 44.48
N ARG A 633 11.34 -13.67 43.93
CA ARG A 633 11.92 -14.85 44.58
C ARG A 633 13.41 -14.69 44.90
N GLU A 634 14.10 -13.88 44.12
CA GLU A 634 15.53 -13.58 44.24
C GLU A 634 15.83 -12.55 45.35
N THR A 635 14.80 -11.92 45.94
CA THR A 635 14.98 -10.92 46.98
C THR A 635 15.43 -11.60 48.27
N PRO A 636 16.55 -11.18 48.89
CA PRO A 636 16.97 -11.72 50.17
C PRO A 636 16.06 -11.19 51.28
N LEU A 637 15.17 -12.04 51.78
CA LEU A 637 14.19 -11.70 52.82
C LEU A 637 14.65 -12.23 54.18
N ASP A 638 14.43 -11.44 55.22
CA ASP A 638 14.62 -11.88 56.61
C ASP A 638 13.54 -12.91 57.01
N GLN A 639 13.92 -13.93 57.77
CA GLN A 639 12.98 -14.93 58.31
C GLN A 639 12.01 -14.33 59.32
N GLY A 640 12.36 -13.19 59.92
CA GLY A 640 11.54 -12.45 60.89
C GLY A 640 10.44 -11.55 60.29
N LEU A 641 10.15 -11.64 58.99
CA LEU A 641 9.09 -10.86 58.36
C LEU A 641 7.69 -11.34 58.79
N ASP A 642 6.98 -10.49 59.52
CA ASP A 642 5.60 -10.76 59.93
C ASP A 642 4.60 -10.08 58.97
N TYR A 643 4.20 -10.83 57.93
CA TYR A 643 3.21 -10.36 56.96
C TYR A 643 1.82 -10.12 57.57
N GLY A 644 1.43 -10.90 58.58
CA GLY A 644 0.14 -10.75 59.25
C GLY A 644 0.08 -9.43 60.03
N PHE A 645 1.18 -9.09 60.74
CA PHE A 645 1.33 -7.80 61.39
C PHE A 645 1.27 -6.65 60.37
N LEU A 646 2.06 -6.74 59.29
CA LEU A 646 2.07 -5.72 58.24
C LEU A 646 0.68 -5.51 57.63
N ALA A 647 -0.05 -6.58 57.37
CA ALA A 647 -1.40 -6.53 56.83
C ALA A 647 -2.39 -5.89 57.79
N ARG A 648 -2.31 -6.19 59.09
CA ARG A 648 -3.21 -5.64 60.11
C ARG A 648 -2.96 -4.16 60.40
N LYS A 649 -1.70 -3.78 60.53
CA LYS A 649 -1.28 -2.46 61.05
C LYS A 649 -1.03 -1.41 59.98
N LEU A 650 -0.73 -1.80 58.74
CA LEU A 650 -0.50 -0.85 57.64
C LEU A 650 -1.70 -0.89 56.67
N PRO A 651 -2.73 -0.05 56.88
CA PRO A 651 -3.89 0.03 55.98
C PRO A 651 -3.50 0.81 54.71
N MET A 652 -2.77 0.14 53.82
CA MET A 652 -2.21 0.72 52.60
C MET A 652 -2.80 0.08 51.34
N SER A 653 -2.87 0.86 50.27
CA SER A 653 -3.26 0.36 48.94
C SER A 653 -2.16 -0.57 48.38
N GLY A 654 -2.50 -1.44 47.43
CA GLY A 654 -1.51 -2.32 46.80
C GLY A 654 -0.36 -1.56 46.12
N GLY A 655 -0.66 -0.41 45.52
CA GLY A 655 0.35 0.49 44.92
C GLY A 655 1.28 1.10 45.97
N SER A 656 0.73 1.51 47.12
CA SER A 656 1.55 2.00 48.23
C SER A 656 2.40 0.88 48.85
N ILE A 657 1.84 -0.33 49.02
CA ILE A 657 2.59 -1.52 49.48
C ILE A 657 3.77 -1.81 48.53
N LYS A 658 3.54 -1.75 47.21
CA LYS A 658 4.60 -1.89 46.21
C LYS A 658 5.70 -0.83 46.37
N ASN A 659 5.34 0.43 46.57
CA ASN A 659 6.31 1.50 46.78
C ASN A 659 7.14 1.26 48.06
N ILE A 660 6.48 0.86 49.14
CA ILE A 660 7.13 0.55 50.43
C ILE A 660 8.08 -0.63 50.27
N ALA A 661 7.63 -1.74 49.67
CA ALA A 661 8.45 -2.93 49.43
C ALA A 661 9.70 -2.61 48.59
N LEU A 662 9.54 -1.84 47.52
CA LEU A 662 10.65 -1.42 46.66
C LEU A 662 11.64 -0.52 47.42
N THR A 663 11.13 0.46 48.17
CA THR A 663 11.98 1.36 48.96
C THR A 663 12.71 0.60 50.07
N ALA A 664 12.05 -0.35 50.72
CA ALA A 664 12.65 -1.22 51.72
C ALA A 664 13.78 -2.08 51.14
N ALA A 665 13.61 -2.59 49.91
CA ALA A 665 14.67 -3.32 49.21
C ALA A 665 15.88 -2.43 48.90
N PHE A 666 15.67 -1.17 48.48
CA PHE A 666 16.77 -0.22 48.29
C PHE A 666 17.49 0.13 49.60
N LEU A 667 16.74 0.32 50.69
CA LEU A 667 17.32 0.58 52.01
C LEU A 667 18.17 -0.60 52.50
N ALA A 668 17.65 -1.82 52.39
CA ALA A 668 18.37 -3.04 52.77
C ALA A 668 19.64 -3.22 51.91
N SER A 669 19.54 -2.99 50.60
CA SER A 669 20.69 -3.06 49.70
C SER A 669 21.75 -2.00 50.03
N GLY A 670 21.35 -0.79 50.42
CA GLY A 670 22.28 0.28 50.82
C GLY A 670 23.07 -0.05 52.09
N SER A 671 22.49 -0.86 52.98
CA SER A 671 23.15 -1.36 54.19
C SER A 671 23.79 -2.75 54.00
N ALA A 672 23.74 -3.33 52.80
CA ALA A 672 24.18 -4.71 52.50
C ALA A 672 23.53 -5.78 53.39
N GLU A 673 22.25 -5.60 53.71
CA GLU A 673 21.46 -6.50 54.57
C GLU A 673 20.27 -7.13 53.82
N THR A 674 19.61 -8.10 54.46
CA THR A 674 18.34 -8.67 53.98
C THR A 674 17.16 -7.74 54.28
N VAL A 675 16.10 -7.83 53.49
CA VAL A 675 14.88 -7.04 53.71
C VAL A 675 14.14 -7.59 54.94
N GLY A 676 14.27 -6.88 56.07
CA GLY A 676 13.55 -7.14 57.32
C GLY A 676 12.59 -6.02 57.72
N MET A 677 11.94 -6.19 58.87
CA MET A 677 10.89 -5.29 59.38
C MET A 677 11.36 -3.83 59.53
N LYS A 678 12.61 -3.60 59.96
CA LYS A 678 13.18 -2.25 60.11
C LYS A 678 13.19 -1.45 58.81
N HIS A 679 13.54 -2.09 57.69
CA HIS A 679 13.58 -1.46 56.37
C HIS A 679 12.17 -1.14 55.88
N ILE A 680 11.20 -2.04 56.13
CA ILE A 680 9.80 -1.84 55.77
C ILE A 680 9.18 -0.68 56.55
N PHE A 681 9.41 -0.58 57.86
CA PHE A 681 8.88 0.54 58.64
C PHE A 681 9.51 1.87 58.27
N LYS A 682 10.82 1.91 57.98
CA LYS A 682 11.48 3.12 57.49
C LYS A 682 10.94 3.55 56.12
N ALA A 683 10.74 2.61 55.21
CA ALA A 683 10.10 2.85 53.93
C ALA A 683 8.62 3.29 54.07
N TYR A 684 7.91 2.73 55.04
CA TYR A 684 6.53 3.11 55.34
C TYR A 684 6.46 4.55 55.88
N GLN A 685 7.39 4.95 56.76
CA GLN A 685 7.51 6.34 57.20
C GLN A 685 7.72 7.29 56.01
N TYR A 686 8.62 6.97 55.07
CA TYR A 686 8.81 7.77 53.86
C TYR A 686 7.57 7.86 52.96
N GLU A 687 6.74 6.82 52.90
CA GLU A 687 5.46 6.87 52.17
C GLU A 687 4.43 7.74 52.91
N LEU A 688 4.40 7.71 54.25
CA LEU A 688 3.54 8.57 55.07
C LEU A 688 3.95 10.04 55.04
N ASP A 689 5.25 10.33 54.98
CA ASP A 689 5.80 11.70 54.88
C ASP A 689 5.23 12.44 53.65
N LYS A 690 4.99 11.73 52.53
CA LYS A 690 4.34 12.29 51.34
C LYS A 690 2.93 12.83 51.60
N THR A 691 2.29 12.33 52.66
CA THR A 691 0.94 12.74 53.10
C THR A 691 0.96 13.56 54.39
N ASN A 692 2.14 14.04 54.82
CA ASN A 692 2.36 14.75 56.09
C ASN A 692 1.86 13.97 57.32
N ARG A 693 2.01 12.64 57.31
CA ARG A 693 1.71 11.78 58.46
C ARG A 693 2.98 11.17 59.03
N THR A 694 3.01 10.96 60.33
CA THR A 694 4.11 10.29 61.03
C THR A 694 3.60 9.04 61.72
N ILE A 695 4.40 7.98 61.69
CA ILE A 695 4.09 6.74 62.39
C ILE A 695 4.08 7.01 63.89
N SER A 696 3.12 6.44 64.61
CA SER A 696 3.07 6.52 66.07
C SER A 696 3.73 5.29 66.71
N ARG A 697 4.22 5.42 67.96
CA ARG A 697 4.75 4.26 68.72
C ARG A 697 3.70 3.17 68.93
N ASP A 698 2.43 3.55 69.05
CA ASP A 698 1.29 2.63 69.23
C ASP A 698 0.97 1.82 67.96
N GLU A 699 1.22 2.37 66.77
CA GLU A 699 1.06 1.67 65.49
C GLU A 699 2.12 0.58 65.30
N LEU A 700 3.34 0.78 65.83
CA LEU A 700 4.43 -0.21 65.78
C LEU A 700 4.27 -1.33 66.81
N ALA A 701 3.54 -1.11 67.92
CA ALA A 701 3.25 -2.10 68.96
C ALA A 701 4.50 -2.93 69.39
N GLU A 702 4.55 -4.21 69.03
CA GLU A 702 5.63 -5.16 69.35
C GLU A 702 6.98 -4.76 68.70
N TYR A 703 6.94 -3.93 67.66
CA TYR A 703 8.09 -3.38 66.94
C TYR A 703 8.45 -1.94 67.35
N SER A 704 7.91 -1.44 68.46
CA SER A 704 8.16 -0.08 68.97
C SER A 704 9.64 0.24 69.22
N HIS A 705 10.49 -0.78 69.41
CA HIS A 705 11.94 -0.61 69.54
C HIS A 705 12.61 -0.05 68.28
N PHE A 706 12.01 -0.20 67.09
CA PHE A 706 12.52 0.41 65.86
C PHE A 706 12.17 1.89 65.72
N PHE A 707 11.30 2.44 66.58
CA PHE A 707 10.79 3.81 66.44
C PHE A 707 11.91 4.86 66.38
N ASP A 708 12.90 4.75 67.28
CA ASP A 708 14.00 5.71 67.34
C ASP A 708 15.01 5.53 66.19
N GLU A 709 15.08 4.34 65.60
CA GLU A 709 15.95 4.02 64.45
C GLU A 709 15.34 4.49 63.11
N ILE A 710 14.01 4.43 63.00
CA ILE A 710 13.26 4.91 61.82
C ILE A 710 13.40 6.44 61.65
N HIS A 711 13.41 7.19 62.76
CA HIS A 711 13.46 8.66 62.77
C HIS A 711 14.88 9.23 62.85
N ARG A 712 15.92 8.39 62.81
CA ARG A 712 17.30 8.88 62.66
C ARG A 712 17.53 9.35 61.22
N PRO A 713 18.08 10.56 61.03
CA PRO A 713 18.27 11.18 59.73
C PRO A 713 19.18 10.35 58.81
#